data_AF-A0A158R4K9-F1
#
_entry.id   AF-A0A158R4K9-F1
#
_cell.length_a   1.000
_cell.length_b   1.000
_cell.length_c   1.000
_cell.angle_alpha   90.00
_cell.angle_beta   90.00
_cell.angle_gamma   90.00
#
_symmetry.space_group_name_H-M   'P 1'
#
loop_
_entity.id
_entity.type
_entity.pdbx_description
1 polymer ?
#
loop_
_entity_poly.entity_id
_entity_poly.type
_entity_poly.pdbx_seq_one_letter_code
_entity_poly.pdbx_strand_id
1 'polypeptide(L)'
;MFLFGKSHKSPLEIVNHLKEALTVLGKTGSKREEKALDDVSKWLQAYRWVLFGRDGQSPAASQVNALVQETHFSNVLLLMVRNLVRLDFEAKKHVTTVFSKLLRHQVHGRYLTVEYLCARWDILLALVEGYGTCEIALTCGSILRGCFRYEELARVVLNNSILYSFFSYVEASSFDIASDAFATFKDLLTRHRSLCAKFFETNYEQFFKNYQKLLLSKNYVTRRQSLKLLGELLLARQNFAVMTRYISDAENLKLIMNMLIEKSRSIQFEAFHVFKIFVANPNKTRSITRILIRNQEKLVLFLSVFLSEREDDEEFLDEKVYLIKQIKELDSQKCPAEVVHHLKDALLVLENKESKKGDKLLEEIGRWLQIYEGILVGSGEDQEINPVAELSQEAYNSNVLVLLVNHLEKLDFESKKRVAAIFSHMLRRQIGQRHPTAEYLCARYDVLFNLLRGCGRSAIALTCGMILRSCIRHEDLAKIVLSSPMHVYCFKLLNHRPAVLTIQISIKKLVSSFDIASDAFSTLRDLLTRHRCMCATFLDQNYKEFFCNYNKLLCSENYVTRRQSLKLLGEILLDRQNFDVMMRYINEAENLKLIMNLLREKSRSIQFEAFHVFKVFVANPKKERIIAEILYINKDKLSRFFNRFQNDRTDDQQFVEEKAFLIQQINDMERIDATHSDSC
;
A
#
# COMPACT_ATOMS: atom_id res chain seq x y z
N MET A 1 -32.31 -35.38 -73.99
CA MET A 1 -33.65 -35.63 -73.40
C MET A 1 -33.55 -36.92 -72.60
N PHE A 2 -33.38 -36.83 -71.27
CA PHE A 2 -33.51 -37.96 -70.34
C PHE A 2 -34.54 -37.55 -69.29
N LEU A 3 -35.61 -38.34 -69.23
CA LEU A 3 -36.77 -38.20 -68.36
C LEU A 3 -36.40 -38.62 -66.92
N PHE A 4 -36.44 -37.69 -65.96
CA PHE A 4 -36.62 -38.02 -64.55
C PHE A 4 -37.87 -37.29 -64.04
N GLY A 5 -38.84 -38.09 -63.58
CA GLY A 5 -40.14 -37.64 -63.10
C GLY A 5 -40.03 -36.67 -61.91
N LYS A 6 -40.84 -35.61 -61.97
CA LYS A 6 -41.03 -34.60 -60.92
C LYS A 6 -41.84 -35.20 -59.76
N SER A 7 -41.20 -35.92 -58.83
CA SER A 7 -41.71 -35.98 -57.46
C SER A 7 -40.92 -34.96 -56.63
N HIS A 8 -41.57 -33.89 -56.16
CA HIS A 8 -40.95 -33.02 -55.16
C HIS A 8 -40.65 -33.86 -53.92
N LYS A 9 -39.37 -34.12 -53.66
CA LYS A 9 -38.94 -34.87 -52.48
C LYS A 9 -39.18 -34.03 -51.24
N SER A 10 -39.71 -34.66 -50.20
CA SER A 10 -39.94 -34.02 -48.92
C SER A 10 -38.62 -33.66 -48.23
N PRO A 11 -38.60 -32.67 -47.32
CA PRO A 11 -37.41 -32.35 -46.52
C PRO A 11 -36.83 -33.56 -45.80
N LEU A 12 -37.69 -34.45 -45.30
CA LEU A 12 -37.31 -35.70 -44.65
C LEU A 12 -36.53 -36.62 -45.61
N GLU A 13 -37.07 -36.87 -46.80
CA GLU A 13 -36.38 -37.68 -47.80
C GLU A 13 -35.04 -37.05 -48.19
N ILE A 14 -34.99 -35.73 -48.41
CA ILE A 14 -33.74 -35.05 -48.80
C ILE A 14 -32.65 -35.25 -47.74
N VAL A 15 -32.97 -35.07 -46.46
CA VAL A 15 -31.99 -35.26 -45.37
C VAL A 15 -31.54 -36.71 -45.26
N ASN A 16 -32.46 -37.67 -45.36
CA ASN A 16 -32.13 -39.10 -45.27
C ASN A 16 -31.22 -39.54 -46.41
N HIS A 17 -31.53 -39.18 -47.66
CA HIS A 17 -30.66 -39.53 -48.79
C HIS A 17 -29.28 -38.86 -48.69
N LEU A 18 -29.23 -37.61 -48.22
CA LEU A 18 -27.95 -36.92 -47.99
C LEU A 18 -27.12 -37.60 -46.89
N LYS A 19 -27.77 -38.02 -45.79
CA LYS A 19 -27.14 -38.76 -44.70
C LYS A 19 -26.60 -40.11 -45.18
N GLU A 20 -27.39 -40.85 -45.95
CA GLU A 20 -26.97 -42.13 -46.54
C GLU A 20 -25.74 -41.94 -47.44
N ALA A 21 -25.79 -40.98 -48.35
CA ALA A 21 -24.67 -40.67 -49.25
C ALA A 21 -23.41 -40.29 -48.46
N LEU A 22 -23.52 -39.42 -47.45
CA LEU A 22 -22.40 -39.05 -46.57
C LEU A 22 -21.87 -40.20 -45.71
N THR A 23 -22.70 -41.21 -45.41
CA THR A 23 -22.30 -42.39 -44.62
C THR A 23 -21.53 -43.41 -45.45
N VAL A 24 -21.82 -43.48 -46.75
CA VAL A 24 -21.11 -44.33 -47.71
C VAL A 24 -19.72 -43.79 -48.02
N LEU A 25 -19.54 -42.46 -48.00
CA LEU A 25 -18.24 -41.83 -48.24
C LEU A 25 -17.14 -42.41 -47.35
N GLY A 26 -16.10 -42.92 -48.01
CA GLY A 26 -14.91 -43.58 -47.46
C GLY A 26 -15.10 -44.83 -46.62
N LYS A 27 -16.20 -45.57 -46.82
CA LYS A 27 -16.33 -46.97 -46.37
C LYS A 27 -16.15 -47.99 -47.51
N THR A 28 -15.95 -47.54 -48.75
CA THR A 28 -16.00 -48.40 -49.95
C THR A 28 -14.97 -47.98 -51.01
N GLY A 29 -14.55 -48.89 -51.89
CA GLY A 29 -13.59 -48.62 -52.98
C GLY A 29 -14.08 -47.62 -54.05
N SER A 30 -13.17 -47.20 -54.94
CA SER A 30 -13.28 -45.92 -55.69
C SER A 30 -14.56 -45.72 -56.52
N LYS A 31 -15.09 -46.76 -57.19
CA LYS A 31 -16.31 -46.63 -58.01
C LYS A 31 -17.59 -46.35 -57.22
N ARG A 32 -17.68 -46.84 -55.98
CA ARG A 32 -18.84 -46.56 -55.10
C ARG A 32 -18.72 -45.18 -54.44
N GLU A 33 -17.49 -44.71 -54.25
CA GLU A 33 -17.20 -43.39 -53.70
C GLU A 33 -17.53 -42.27 -54.70
N GLU A 34 -17.20 -42.43 -55.98
CA GLU A 34 -17.56 -41.46 -57.04
C GLU A 34 -19.07 -41.27 -57.15
N LYS A 35 -19.83 -42.37 -57.17
CA LYS A 35 -21.30 -42.31 -57.15
C LYS A 35 -21.83 -41.63 -55.87
N ALA A 36 -21.23 -41.91 -54.72
CA ALA A 36 -21.63 -41.29 -53.47
C ALA A 36 -21.35 -39.78 -53.46
N LEU A 37 -20.27 -39.30 -54.08
CA LEU A 37 -19.97 -37.88 -54.24
C LEU A 37 -21.02 -37.19 -55.13
N ASP A 38 -21.38 -37.79 -56.28
CA ASP A 38 -22.45 -37.29 -57.14
C ASP A 38 -23.79 -37.21 -56.40
N ASP A 39 -24.13 -38.24 -55.63
CA ASP A 39 -25.33 -38.26 -54.81
C ASP A 39 -25.28 -37.18 -53.73
N VAL A 40 -24.15 -36.97 -53.04
CA VAL A 40 -23.99 -35.87 -52.07
C VAL A 40 -24.19 -34.52 -52.75
N SER A 41 -23.56 -34.26 -53.89
CA SER A 41 -23.71 -32.98 -54.62
C SER A 41 -25.16 -32.74 -55.04
N LYS A 42 -25.84 -33.78 -55.57
CA LYS A 42 -27.26 -33.73 -55.92
C LYS A 42 -28.16 -33.42 -54.73
N TRP A 43 -28.02 -34.15 -53.63
CA TRP A 43 -28.88 -34.00 -52.46
C TRP A 43 -28.58 -32.73 -51.67
N LEU A 44 -27.32 -32.30 -51.63
CA LEU A 44 -26.94 -31.01 -51.06
C LEU A 44 -27.52 -29.84 -51.85
N GLN A 45 -27.59 -29.95 -53.18
CA GLN A 45 -28.26 -28.93 -54.00
C GLN A 45 -29.78 -28.91 -53.78
N ALA A 46 -30.43 -30.08 -53.66
CA ALA A 46 -31.84 -30.16 -53.30
C ALA A 46 -32.11 -29.55 -51.92
N TYR A 47 -31.25 -29.83 -50.94
CA TYR A 47 -31.27 -29.25 -49.59
C TYR A 47 -31.19 -27.71 -49.66
N ARG A 48 -30.31 -27.17 -50.49
CA ARG A 48 -30.18 -25.73 -50.71
C ARG A 48 -31.43 -25.10 -51.31
N TRP A 49 -32.06 -25.75 -52.30
CA TRP A 49 -33.30 -25.22 -52.88
C TRP A 49 -34.41 -25.06 -51.84
N VAL A 50 -34.50 -25.97 -50.86
CA VAL A 50 -35.45 -25.81 -49.75
C VAL A 50 -35.08 -24.59 -48.88
N LEU A 51 -33.79 -24.40 -48.58
CA LEU A 51 -33.34 -23.30 -47.71
C LEU A 51 -33.37 -21.91 -48.35
N PHE A 52 -33.03 -21.80 -49.63
CA PHE A 52 -32.82 -20.52 -50.32
C PHE A 52 -33.93 -20.20 -51.32
N GLY A 53 -34.77 -21.17 -51.64
CA GLY A 53 -35.70 -21.07 -52.75
C GLY A 53 -35.04 -21.45 -54.08
N ARG A 54 -35.87 -21.50 -55.13
CA ARG A 54 -35.46 -21.88 -56.49
C ARG A 54 -36.02 -20.86 -57.48
N ASP A 55 -35.22 -20.50 -58.49
CA ASP A 55 -35.64 -19.66 -59.62
C ASP A 55 -36.32 -18.33 -59.19
N GLY A 56 -35.81 -17.68 -58.14
CA GLY A 56 -36.31 -16.40 -57.62
C GLY A 56 -37.52 -16.49 -56.67
N GLN A 57 -38.04 -17.69 -56.40
CA GLN A 57 -39.12 -17.89 -55.42
C GLN A 57 -38.59 -17.90 -53.99
N SER A 58 -39.35 -17.33 -53.05
CA SER A 58 -39.04 -17.39 -51.63
C SER A 58 -39.25 -18.80 -51.07
N PRO A 59 -38.37 -19.29 -50.16
CA PRO A 59 -38.52 -20.62 -49.58
C PRO A 59 -39.76 -20.71 -48.69
N ALA A 60 -40.52 -21.80 -48.81
CA ALA A 60 -41.70 -22.03 -47.99
C ALA A 60 -41.31 -22.30 -46.52
N ALA A 61 -41.81 -21.47 -45.59
CA ALA A 61 -41.42 -21.53 -44.18
C ALA A 61 -41.67 -22.90 -43.53
N SER A 62 -42.78 -23.58 -43.88
CA SER A 62 -43.09 -24.92 -43.37
C SER A 62 -42.07 -25.97 -43.83
N GLN A 63 -41.62 -25.89 -45.08
CA GLN A 63 -40.61 -26.79 -45.65
C GLN A 63 -39.23 -26.55 -45.04
N VAL A 64 -38.85 -25.29 -44.82
CA VAL A 64 -37.61 -24.93 -44.13
C VAL A 64 -37.62 -25.44 -42.69
N ASN A 65 -38.72 -25.24 -41.96
CA ASN A 65 -38.85 -25.71 -40.58
C ASN A 65 -38.75 -27.23 -40.48
N ALA A 66 -39.41 -27.96 -41.38
CA ALA A 66 -39.32 -29.42 -41.45
C ALA A 66 -37.88 -29.88 -41.78
N LEU A 67 -37.21 -29.20 -42.71
CA LEU A 67 -35.81 -29.49 -43.05
C LEU A 67 -34.87 -29.29 -41.85
N VAL A 68 -35.04 -28.19 -41.13
CA VAL A 68 -34.23 -27.84 -39.94
C VAL A 68 -34.42 -28.90 -38.84
N GLN A 69 -35.67 -29.26 -38.54
CA GLN A 69 -35.98 -30.30 -37.56
C GLN A 69 -35.32 -31.63 -37.92
N GLU A 70 -35.46 -32.07 -39.17
CA GLU A 70 -34.87 -33.33 -39.59
C GLU A 70 -33.34 -33.27 -39.63
N THR A 71 -32.76 -32.13 -40.01
CA THR A 71 -31.30 -31.92 -40.00
C THR A 71 -30.72 -32.11 -38.60
N HIS A 72 -31.40 -31.60 -37.58
CA HIS A 72 -31.01 -31.76 -36.17
C HIS A 72 -31.20 -33.20 -35.71
N PHE A 73 -32.36 -33.80 -36.01
CA PHE A 73 -32.68 -35.18 -35.62
C PHE A 73 -31.72 -36.21 -36.23
N SER A 74 -31.43 -36.08 -37.52
CA SER A 74 -30.57 -37.00 -38.27
C SER A 74 -29.07 -36.74 -38.10
N ASN A 75 -28.68 -35.67 -37.39
CA ASN A 75 -27.28 -35.28 -37.13
C ASN A 75 -26.42 -35.18 -38.41
N VAL A 76 -27.03 -34.73 -39.51
CA VAL A 76 -26.37 -34.67 -40.82
C VAL A 76 -25.25 -33.62 -40.86
N LEU A 77 -25.35 -32.57 -40.03
CA LEU A 77 -24.32 -31.53 -39.94
C LEU A 77 -22.96 -32.07 -39.50
N LEU A 78 -22.93 -33.00 -38.55
CA LEU A 78 -21.67 -33.65 -38.14
C LEU A 78 -21.08 -34.48 -39.28
N LEU A 79 -21.92 -35.20 -40.03
CA LEU A 79 -21.48 -36.00 -41.17
C LEU A 79 -20.94 -35.14 -42.31
N MET A 80 -21.55 -33.97 -42.55
CA MET A 80 -21.03 -32.98 -43.50
C MET A 80 -19.63 -32.53 -43.07
N VAL A 81 -19.45 -32.12 -41.80
CA VAL A 81 -18.15 -31.65 -41.28
C VAL A 81 -17.09 -32.75 -41.38
N ARG A 82 -17.38 -33.97 -40.93
CA ARG A 82 -16.43 -35.09 -40.95
C ARG A 82 -16.02 -35.52 -42.36
N ASN A 83 -16.87 -35.31 -43.36
CA ASN A 83 -16.56 -35.64 -44.75
C ASN A 83 -16.06 -34.45 -45.57
N LEU A 84 -15.91 -33.24 -45.00
CA LEU A 84 -15.51 -32.04 -45.74
C LEU A 84 -14.26 -32.27 -46.61
N VAL A 85 -13.29 -33.04 -46.14
CA VAL A 85 -12.03 -33.31 -46.87
C VAL A 85 -12.27 -34.05 -48.18
N ARG A 86 -13.32 -34.87 -48.26
CA ARG A 86 -13.68 -35.67 -49.44
C ARG A 86 -14.58 -34.94 -50.43
N LEU A 87 -15.20 -33.84 -50.00
CA LEU A 87 -16.09 -33.07 -50.86
C LEU A 87 -15.31 -32.25 -51.89
N ASP A 88 -15.91 -32.04 -53.05
CA ASP A 88 -15.38 -31.11 -54.04
C ASP A 88 -15.50 -29.64 -53.57
N PHE A 89 -14.92 -28.72 -54.35
CA PHE A 89 -14.89 -27.30 -54.02
C PHE A 89 -16.30 -26.68 -53.90
N GLU A 90 -17.21 -27.02 -54.81
CA GLU A 90 -18.54 -26.41 -54.82
C GLU A 90 -19.41 -26.96 -53.68
N ALA A 91 -19.31 -28.26 -53.38
CA ALA A 91 -19.95 -28.90 -52.25
C ALA A 91 -19.47 -28.31 -50.91
N LYS A 92 -18.16 -28.03 -50.74
CA LYS A 92 -17.65 -27.32 -49.54
C LYS A 92 -18.30 -25.94 -49.37
N LYS A 93 -18.37 -25.15 -50.44
CA LYS A 93 -19.03 -23.83 -50.46
C LYS A 93 -20.53 -23.94 -50.15
N HIS A 94 -21.17 -24.98 -50.66
CA HIS A 94 -22.56 -25.31 -50.36
C HIS A 94 -22.77 -25.63 -48.88
N VAL A 95 -21.90 -26.44 -48.26
CA VAL A 95 -21.94 -26.72 -46.82
C VAL A 95 -21.80 -25.42 -46.01
N THR A 96 -20.83 -24.57 -46.33
CA THR A 96 -20.64 -23.28 -45.62
C THR A 96 -21.89 -22.39 -45.63
N THR A 97 -22.53 -22.29 -46.79
CA THR A 97 -23.71 -21.45 -46.96
C THR A 97 -24.95 -22.09 -46.33
N VAL A 98 -25.07 -23.42 -46.35
CA VAL A 98 -26.08 -24.17 -45.59
C VAL A 98 -25.94 -23.87 -44.09
N PHE A 99 -24.76 -24.05 -43.50
CA PHE A 99 -24.50 -23.72 -42.10
C PHE A 99 -24.87 -22.27 -41.80
N SER A 100 -24.44 -21.32 -42.64
CA SER A 100 -24.75 -19.90 -42.47
C SER A 100 -26.25 -19.60 -42.48
N LYS A 101 -27.03 -20.27 -43.32
CA LYS A 101 -28.49 -20.08 -43.39
C LYS A 101 -29.20 -20.73 -42.21
N LEU A 102 -28.80 -21.94 -41.83
CA LEU A 102 -29.36 -22.65 -40.67
C LEU A 102 -29.12 -21.90 -39.36
N LEU A 103 -27.93 -21.33 -39.18
CA LEU A 103 -27.59 -20.52 -38.00
C LEU A 103 -28.51 -19.30 -37.86
N ARG A 104 -28.84 -18.63 -38.98
CA ARG A 104 -29.67 -17.42 -39.00
C ARG A 104 -31.17 -17.70 -38.99
N HIS A 105 -31.58 -18.95 -39.19
CA HIS A 105 -32.98 -19.33 -39.22
C HIS A 105 -33.58 -19.27 -37.81
N GLN A 106 -34.72 -18.59 -37.68
CA GLN A 106 -35.45 -18.44 -36.44
C GLN A 106 -36.81 -19.11 -36.52
N VAL A 107 -37.20 -19.74 -35.41
CA VAL A 107 -38.54 -20.27 -35.21
C VAL A 107 -39.07 -19.69 -33.91
N HIS A 108 -40.13 -18.87 -33.99
CA HIS A 108 -40.70 -18.14 -32.85
C HIS A 108 -39.65 -17.35 -32.05
N GLY A 109 -38.74 -16.65 -32.74
CA GLY A 109 -37.68 -15.85 -32.11
C GLY A 109 -36.49 -16.64 -31.55
N ARG A 110 -36.49 -17.98 -31.67
CA ARG A 110 -35.40 -18.86 -31.20
C ARG A 110 -34.52 -19.31 -32.35
N TYR A 111 -33.21 -19.39 -32.10
CA TYR A 111 -32.21 -19.91 -33.03
C TYR A 111 -31.98 -21.41 -32.77
N LEU A 112 -32.86 -22.26 -33.30
CA LEU A 112 -32.83 -23.71 -33.02
C LEU A 112 -31.49 -24.37 -33.38
N THR A 113 -30.85 -23.94 -34.47
CA THR A 113 -29.53 -24.47 -34.86
C THR A 113 -28.43 -24.09 -33.87
N VAL A 114 -28.53 -22.92 -33.24
CA VAL A 114 -27.58 -22.50 -32.20
C VAL A 114 -27.74 -23.39 -30.97
N GLU A 115 -28.98 -23.59 -30.50
CA GLU A 115 -29.27 -24.49 -29.38
C GLU A 115 -28.80 -25.93 -29.66
N TYR A 116 -29.05 -26.43 -30.87
CA TYR A 116 -28.58 -27.72 -31.34
C TYR A 116 -27.05 -27.84 -31.29
N LEU A 117 -26.32 -26.84 -31.79
CA LEU A 117 -24.85 -26.86 -31.79
C LEU A 117 -24.25 -26.70 -30.38
N CYS A 118 -24.97 -26.07 -29.44
CA CYS A 118 -24.59 -26.10 -28.03
C CYS A 118 -24.71 -27.52 -27.43
N ALA A 119 -25.80 -28.25 -27.75
CA ALA A 119 -25.98 -29.63 -27.33
C ALA A 119 -25.02 -30.60 -28.05
N ARG A 120 -24.60 -30.26 -29.27
CA ARG A 120 -23.69 -31.03 -30.14
C ARG A 120 -22.39 -30.28 -30.37
N TRP A 121 -21.72 -29.94 -29.27
CA TRP A 121 -20.45 -29.22 -29.26
C TRP A 121 -19.33 -29.95 -30.00
N ASP A 122 -19.43 -31.26 -30.17
CA ASP A 122 -18.52 -32.09 -30.97
C ASP A 122 -18.38 -31.60 -32.43
N ILE A 123 -19.44 -30.98 -32.98
CA ILE A 123 -19.42 -30.37 -34.31
C ILE A 123 -18.51 -29.14 -34.33
N LEU A 124 -18.57 -28.30 -33.29
CA LEU A 124 -17.71 -27.11 -33.18
C LEU A 124 -16.24 -27.51 -33.01
N LEU A 125 -15.95 -28.54 -32.22
CA LEU A 125 -14.57 -28.99 -32.06
C LEU A 125 -14.01 -29.57 -33.36
N ALA A 126 -14.79 -30.41 -34.07
CA ALA A 126 -14.37 -30.96 -35.35
C ALA A 126 -14.08 -29.87 -36.40
N LEU A 127 -14.83 -28.75 -36.36
CA LEU A 127 -14.55 -27.58 -37.19
C LEU A 127 -13.23 -26.90 -36.78
N VAL A 128 -12.93 -26.75 -35.49
CA VAL A 128 -11.66 -26.19 -35.02
C VAL A 128 -10.48 -27.11 -35.41
N GLU A 129 -10.62 -28.42 -35.19
CA GLU A 129 -9.64 -29.43 -35.60
C GLU A 129 -9.38 -29.42 -37.11
N GLY A 130 -10.39 -29.06 -37.91
CA GLY A 130 -10.29 -28.95 -39.36
C GLY A 130 -9.26 -27.92 -39.85
N TYR A 131 -8.80 -26.97 -39.01
CA TYR A 131 -7.64 -26.13 -39.35
C TYR A 131 -6.33 -26.92 -39.47
N GLY A 132 -6.26 -28.12 -38.86
CA GLY A 132 -5.15 -29.06 -39.04
C GLY A 132 -5.14 -29.74 -40.41
N THR A 133 -6.14 -29.52 -41.26
CA THR A 133 -6.25 -30.13 -42.59
C THR A 133 -6.33 -29.05 -43.66
N CYS A 134 -5.27 -28.91 -44.45
CA CYS A 134 -5.09 -27.80 -45.39
C CYS A 134 -6.24 -27.66 -46.39
N GLU A 135 -6.82 -28.76 -46.91
CA GLU A 135 -7.85 -28.72 -47.95
C GLU A 135 -9.21 -28.20 -47.47
N ILE A 136 -9.42 -28.09 -46.15
CA ILE A 136 -10.70 -27.69 -45.54
C ILE A 136 -10.58 -26.53 -44.55
N ALA A 137 -9.37 -26.14 -44.14
CA ALA A 137 -9.12 -25.11 -43.14
C ALA A 137 -9.93 -23.82 -43.38
N LEU A 138 -9.90 -23.27 -44.60
CA LEU A 138 -10.64 -22.05 -44.94
C LEU A 138 -12.17 -22.23 -44.90
N THR A 139 -12.64 -23.43 -45.23
CA THR A 139 -14.08 -23.78 -45.17
C THR A 139 -14.53 -23.82 -43.71
N CYS A 140 -13.75 -24.49 -42.85
CA CYS A 140 -13.98 -24.56 -41.42
C CYS A 140 -13.94 -23.18 -40.77
N GLY A 141 -12.95 -22.35 -41.11
CA GLY A 141 -12.84 -20.97 -40.63
C GLY A 141 -14.06 -20.12 -40.96
N SER A 142 -14.56 -20.20 -42.20
CA SER A 142 -15.77 -19.51 -42.62
C SER A 142 -17.01 -19.94 -41.81
N ILE A 143 -17.16 -21.25 -41.56
CA ILE A 143 -18.27 -21.77 -40.74
C ILE A 143 -18.13 -21.32 -39.27
N LEU A 144 -16.92 -21.42 -38.70
CA LEU A 144 -16.64 -21.02 -37.31
C LEU A 144 -16.92 -19.54 -37.07
N ARG A 145 -16.49 -18.65 -37.96
CA ARG A 145 -16.83 -17.22 -37.87
C ARG A 145 -18.34 -16.96 -38.01
N GLY A 146 -19.07 -17.83 -38.70
CA GLY A 146 -20.53 -17.85 -38.70
C GLY A 146 -21.10 -18.22 -37.32
N CYS A 147 -20.58 -19.28 -36.71
CA CYS A 147 -20.96 -19.75 -35.38
C CYS A 147 -20.65 -18.71 -34.28
N PHE A 148 -19.46 -18.11 -34.30
CA PHE A 148 -19.02 -17.17 -33.27
C PHE A 148 -19.81 -15.87 -33.24
N ARG A 149 -20.67 -15.59 -34.23
CA ARG A 149 -21.66 -14.50 -34.13
C ARG A 149 -22.62 -14.67 -32.95
N TYR A 150 -22.80 -15.89 -32.46
CA TYR A 150 -23.67 -16.22 -31.34
C TYR A 150 -22.82 -16.49 -30.10
N GLU A 151 -23.10 -15.77 -29.02
CA GLU A 151 -22.32 -15.83 -27.77
C GLU A 151 -22.27 -17.26 -27.21
N GLU A 152 -23.39 -17.98 -27.26
CA GLU A 152 -23.52 -19.35 -26.77
C GLU A 152 -22.53 -20.32 -27.43
N LEU A 153 -22.28 -20.19 -28.74
CA LEU A 153 -21.35 -21.05 -29.48
C LEU A 153 -19.89 -20.63 -29.26
N ALA A 154 -19.63 -19.33 -29.17
CA ALA A 154 -18.31 -18.83 -28.79
C ALA A 154 -17.91 -19.34 -27.40
N ARG A 155 -18.85 -19.36 -26.44
CA ARG A 155 -18.64 -19.86 -25.08
C ARG A 155 -18.23 -21.33 -25.05
N VAL A 156 -18.81 -22.17 -25.90
CA VAL A 156 -18.44 -23.60 -26.00
C VAL A 156 -16.96 -23.75 -26.34
N VAL A 157 -16.46 -23.00 -27.33
CA VAL A 157 -15.05 -23.10 -27.74
C VAL A 157 -14.12 -22.46 -26.72
N LEU A 158 -14.47 -21.29 -26.17
CA LEU A 158 -13.65 -20.60 -25.15
C LEU A 158 -13.46 -21.45 -23.88
N ASN A 159 -14.47 -22.21 -23.48
CA ASN A 159 -14.41 -23.06 -22.28
C ASN A 159 -13.82 -24.46 -22.54
N ASN A 160 -13.34 -24.74 -23.75
CA ASN A 160 -12.77 -26.03 -24.12
C ASN A 160 -11.27 -25.89 -24.43
N SER A 161 -10.49 -26.93 -24.11
CA SER A 161 -9.05 -26.94 -24.39
C SER A 161 -8.70 -26.82 -25.87
N ILE A 162 -9.63 -27.12 -26.79
CA ILE A 162 -9.42 -26.98 -28.24
C ILE A 162 -9.07 -25.55 -28.65
N LEU A 163 -9.48 -24.54 -27.86
CA LEU A 163 -9.10 -23.15 -28.09
C LEU A 163 -7.59 -23.00 -28.27
N TYR A 164 -6.80 -23.74 -27.49
CA TYR A 164 -5.35 -23.61 -27.50
C TYR A 164 -4.70 -24.15 -28.78
N SER A 165 -5.43 -24.92 -29.60
CA SER A 165 -4.96 -25.33 -30.93
C SER A 165 -4.79 -24.14 -31.88
N PHE A 166 -5.52 -23.03 -31.67
CA PHE A 166 -5.34 -21.81 -32.47
C PHE A 166 -3.92 -21.24 -32.37
N PHE A 167 -3.24 -21.37 -31.22
CA PHE A 167 -1.84 -20.92 -31.09
C PHE A 167 -0.88 -21.65 -32.05
N SER A 168 -1.21 -22.88 -32.44
CA SER A 168 -0.48 -23.62 -33.48
C SER A 168 -0.97 -23.25 -34.88
N TYR A 169 -2.28 -23.09 -35.08
CA TYR A 169 -2.84 -22.79 -36.41
C TYR A 169 -2.44 -21.40 -36.93
N VAL A 170 -2.31 -20.40 -36.06
CA VAL A 170 -1.82 -19.06 -36.44
C VAL A 170 -0.33 -19.04 -36.81
N GLU A 171 0.39 -20.14 -36.55
CA GLU A 171 1.79 -20.36 -36.92
C GLU A 171 1.94 -21.35 -38.08
N ALA A 172 0.85 -21.66 -38.79
CA ALA A 172 0.90 -22.53 -39.96
C ALA A 172 1.86 -21.96 -41.02
N SER A 173 2.55 -22.87 -41.75
CA SER A 173 3.48 -22.50 -42.81
C SER A 173 2.78 -21.88 -44.03
N SER A 174 1.51 -22.26 -44.27
CA SER A 174 0.65 -21.66 -45.28
C SER A 174 0.08 -20.34 -44.75
N PHE A 175 0.42 -19.25 -45.45
CA PHE A 175 0.07 -17.89 -45.05
C PHE A 175 -1.45 -17.64 -45.04
N ASP A 176 -2.16 -18.19 -46.02
CA ASP A 176 -3.61 -18.10 -46.15
C ASP A 176 -4.33 -18.81 -44.99
N ILE A 177 -3.86 -20.01 -44.60
CA ILE A 177 -4.40 -20.74 -43.44
C ILE A 177 -4.07 -20.00 -42.14
N ALA A 178 -2.82 -19.58 -41.94
CA ALA A 178 -2.41 -18.85 -40.74
C ALA A 178 -3.17 -17.54 -40.57
N SER A 179 -3.35 -16.76 -41.65
CA SER A 179 -4.14 -15.53 -41.63
C SER A 179 -5.62 -15.77 -41.34
N ASP A 180 -6.22 -16.79 -41.95
CA ASP A 180 -7.63 -17.12 -41.71
C ASP A 180 -7.84 -17.62 -40.27
N ALA A 181 -6.94 -18.47 -39.76
CA ALA A 181 -6.94 -18.92 -38.37
C ALA A 181 -6.81 -17.74 -37.40
N PHE A 182 -5.92 -16.77 -37.69
CA PHE A 182 -5.76 -15.58 -36.87
C PHE A 182 -7.03 -14.71 -36.89
N ALA A 183 -7.67 -14.54 -38.05
CA ALA A 183 -8.93 -13.82 -38.15
C ALA A 183 -10.05 -14.47 -37.32
N THR A 184 -10.16 -15.80 -37.36
CA THR A 184 -11.12 -16.55 -36.55
C THR A 184 -10.80 -16.46 -35.05
N PHE A 185 -9.54 -16.59 -34.68
CA PHE A 185 -9.08 -16.47 -33.30
C PHE A 185 -9.35 -15.06 -32.75
N LYS A 186 -9.02 -14.01 -33.52
CA LYS A 186 -9.33 -12.62 -33.19
C LYS A 186 -10.83 -12.41 -33.00
N ASP A 187 -11.66 -12.90 -33.93
CA ASP A 187 -13.11 -12.75 -33.84
C ASP A 187 -13.66 -13.39 -32.55
N LEU A 188 -13.19 -14.60 -32.22
CA LEU A 188 -13.56 -15.31 -31.00
C LEU A 188 -13.19 -14.53 -29.73
N LEU A 189 -12.01 -13.89 -29.70
CA LEU A 189 -11.47 -13.19 -28.54
C LEU A 189 -11.97 -11.75 -28.35
N THR A 190 -12.65 -11.17 -29.35
CA THR A 190 -13.00 -9.73 -29.33
C THR A 190 -14.47 -9.43 -29.54
N ARG A 191 -15.24 -10.35 -30.11
CA ARG A 191 -16.65 -10.11 -30.46
C ARG A 191 -17.54 -9.96 -29.24
N HIS A 192 -17.55 -10.96 -28.36
CA HIS A 192 -18.42 -10.98 -27.17
C HIS A 192 -17.64 -10.50 -25.95
N ARG A 193 -17.49 -9.18 -25.83
CA ARG A 193 -16.55 -8.55 -24.89
C ARG A 193 -16.72 -9.01 -23.44
N SER A 194 -17.95 -9.13 -22.95
CA SER A 194 -18.22 -9.57 -21.57
C SER A 194 -17.83 -11.03 -21.33
N LEU A 195 -18.10 -11.91 -22.29
CA LEU A 195 -17.70 -13.32 -22.25
C LEU A 195 -16.17 -13.45 -22.27
N CYS A 196 -15.51 -12.71 -23.16
CA CYS A 196 -14.06 -12.75 -23.33
C CYS A 196 -13.34 -12.22 -22.08
N ALA A 197 -13.82 -11.12 -21.49
CA ALA A 197 -13.29 -10.59 -20.23
C ALA A 197 -13.30 -11.64 -19.12
N LYS A 198 -14.45 -12.29 -18.91
CA LYS A 198 -14.57 -13.38 -17.92
C LYS A 198 -13.61 -14.53 -18.21
N PHE A 199 -13.47 -14.91 -19.49
CA PHE A 199 -12.54 -15.95 -19.91
C PHE A 199 -11.08 -15.58 -19.58
N PHE A 200 -10.64 -14.35 -19.92
CA PHE A 200 -9.28 -13.88 -19.68
C PHE A 200 -8.95 -13.77 -18.20
N GLU A 201 -9.88 -13.29 -17.38
CA GLU A 201 -9.68 -13.22 -15.92
C GLU A 201 -9.49 -14.62 -15.33
N THR A 202 -10.34 -15.57 -15.74
CA THR A 202 -10.31 -16.95 -15.22
C THR A 202 -9.07 -17.72 -15.69
N ASN A 203 -8.62 -17.49 -16.93
CA ASN A 203 -7.56 -18.28 -17.58
C ASN A 203 -6.28 -17.48 -17.83
N TYR A 204 -6.07 -16.38 -17.09
CA TYR A 204 -5.03 -15.39 -17.34
C TYR A 204 -3.65 -16.02 -17.58
N GLU A 205 -3.17 -16.82 -16.62
CA GLU A 205 -1.84 -17.43 -16.65
C GLU A 205 -1.63 -18.31 -17.88
N GLN A 206 -2.55 -19.25 -18.10
CA GLN A 206 -2.43 -20.19 -19.22
C GLN A 206 -2.57 -19.50 -20.57
N PHE A 207 -3.48 -18.53 -20.69
CA PHE A 207 -3.67 -17.78 -21.94
C PHE A 207 -2.47 -16.91 -22.27
N PHE A 208 -2.06 -16.00 -21.37
CA PHE A 208 -0.98 -15.05 -21.66
C PHE A 208 0.40 -15.71 -21.78
N LYS A 209 0.64 -16.83 -21.08
CA LYS A 209 1.85 -17.65 -21.30
C LYS A 209 1.94 -18.20 -22.72
N ASN A 210 0.82 -18.63 -23.32
CA ASN A 210 0.81 -19.06 -24.72
C ASN A 210 0.83 -17.88 -25.68
N TYR A 211 0.16 -16.77 -25.33
CA TYR A 211 0.17 -15.54 -26.12
C TYR A 211 1.56 -14.92 -26.27
N GLN A 212 2.37 -14.97 -25.22
CA GLN A 212 3.76 -14.52 -25.24
C GLN A 212 4.58 -15.24 -26.32
N LYS A 213 4.28 -16.51 -26.65
CA LYS A 213 4.94 -17.23 -27.73
C LYS A 213 4.67 -16.60 -29.10
N LEU A 214 3.45 -16.11 -29.33
CA LEU A 214 3.08 -15.41 -30.57
C LEU A 214 3.81 -14.07 -30.70
N LEU A 215 3.95 -13.35 -29.57
CA LEU A 215 4.73 -12.11 -29.50
C LEU A 215 6.22 -12.34 -29.80
N LEU A 216 6.74 -13.53 -29.50
CA LEU A 216 8.12 -13.94 -29.78
C LEU A 216 8.27 -14.74 -31.09
N SER A 217 7.22 -14.80 -31.91
CA SER A 217 7.24 -15.59 -33.14
C SER A 217 8.28 -15.09 -34.14
N LYS A 218 8.87 -16.02 -34.89
CA LYS A 218 9.71 -15.71 -36.06
C LYS A 218 8.88 -15.28 -37.26
N ASN A 219 7.57 -15.60 -37.29
CA ASN A 219 6.67 -15.16 -38.34
C ASN A 219 6.32 -13.68 -38.13
N TYR A 220 6.79 -12.82 -39.05
CA TYR A 220 6.56 -11.38 -38.99
C TYR A 220 5.07 -11.01 -38.87
N VAL A 221 4.21 -11.66 -39.65
CA VAL A 221 2.78 -11.33 -39.69
C VAL A 221 2.11 -11.74 -38.39
N THR A 222 2.36 -12.97 -37.92
CA THR A 222 1.81 -13.46 -36.65
C THR A 222 2.26 -12.58 -35.49
N ARG A 223 3.55 -12.24 -35.42
CA ARG A 223 4.10 -11.36 -34.38
C ARG A 223 3.45 -9.98 -34.39
N ARG A 224 3.37 -9.34 -35.57
CA ARG A 224 2.75 -8.00 -35.71
C ARG A 224 1.27 -8.02 -35.35
N GLN A 225 0.50 -8.97 -35.89
CA GLN A 225 -0.95 -9.04 -35.66
C GLN A 225 -1.27 -9.40 -34.21
N SER A 226 -0.48 -10.25 -33.58
CA SER A 226 -0.62 -10.57 -32.15
C SER A 226 -0.33 -9.35 -31.28
N LEU A 227 0.69 -8.56 -31.60
CA LEU A 227 0.98 -7.33 -30.86
C LEU A 227 -0.13 -6.29 -31.00
N LYS A 228 -0.67 -6.12 -32.22
CA LYS A 228 -1.84 -5.26 -32.46
C LYS A 228 -3.06 -5.73 -31.66
N LEU A 229 -3.36 -7.03 -31.71
CA LEU A 229 -4.48 -7.61 -30.98
C LEU A 229 -4.29 -7.49 -29.46
N LEU A 230 -3.06 -7.62 -28.94
CA LEU A 230 -2.77 -7.37 -27.52
C LEU A 230 -3.17 -5.95 -27.12
N GLY A 231 -2.80 -4.94 -27.90
CA GLY A 231 -3.20 -3.55 -27.66
C GLY A 231 -4.72 -3.39 -27.63
N GLU A 232 -5.44 -3.98 -28.59
CA GLU A 232 -6.90 -3.99 -28.64
C GLU A 232 -7.52 -4.66 -27.40
N LEU A 233 -6.96 -5.79 -26.95
CA LEU A 233 -7.43 -6.52 -25.78
C LEU A 233 -7.22 -5.73 -24.48
N LEU A 234 -6.06 -5.09 -24.32
CA LEU A 234 -5.73 -4.31 -23.11
C LEU A 234 -6.54 -3.02 -23.01
N LEU A 235 -6.83 -2.36 -24.14
CA LEU A 235 -7.61 -1.12 -24.17
C LEU A 235 -9.13 -1.34 -24.09
N ALA A 236 -9.60 -2.58 -24.22
CA ALA A 236 -11.02 -2.88 -24.11
C ALA A 236 -11.53 -2.62 -22.69
N ARG A 237 -12.55 -1.76 -22.54
CA ARG A 237 -13.13 -1.38 -21.24
C ARG A 237 -13.50 -2.57 -20.35
N GLN A 238 -14.02 -3.65 -20.93
CA GLN A 238 -14.42 -4.86 -20.20
C GLN A 238 -13.22 -5.62 -19.62
N ASN A 239 -12.02 -5.43 -20.17
CA ASN A 239 -10.80 -6.13 -19.78
C ASN A 239 -9.96 -5.33 -18.76
N PHE A 240 -10.56 -4.37 -18.04
CA PHE A 240 -9.82 -3.51 -17.11
C PHE A 240 -8.99 -4.31 -16.09
N ALA A 241 -9.55 -5.35 -15.46
CA ALA A 241 -8.83 -6.17 -14.50
C ALA A 241 -7.64 -6.92 -15.13
N VAL A 242 -7.83 -7.44 -16.35
CA VAL A 242 -6.79 -8.11 -17.15
C VAL A 242 -5.69 -7.12 -17.51
N MET A 243 -6.06 -5.92 -17.97
CA MET A 243 -5.15 -4.84 -18.31
C MET A 243 -4.31 -4.45 -17.09
N THR A 244 -4.94 -4.17 -15.95
CA THR A 244 -4.25 -3.80 -14.70
C THR A 244 -3.25 -4.88 -14.27
N ARG A 245 -3.62 -6.17 -14.37
CA ARG A 245 -2.69 -7.28 -14.07
C ARG A 245 -1.52 -7.32 -15.05
N TYR A 246 -1.78 -7.18 -16.35
CA TYR A 246 -0.75 -7.23 -17.40
C TYR A 246 0.28 -6.11 -17.27
N ILE A 247 -0.18 -4.88 -17.05
CA ILE A 247 0.69 -3.70 -16.98
C ILE A 247 1.42 -3.54 -15.64
N SER A 248 1.10 -4.39 -14.66
CA SER A 248 1.76 -4.44 -13.36
C SER A 248 3.01 -5.33 -13.35
N ASP A 249 3.20 -6.14 -14.39
CA ASP A 249 4.31 -7.10 -14.52
C ASP A 249 5.51 -6.50 -15.26
N ALA A 250 6.66 -6.53 -14.59
CA ALA A 250 7.93 -6.01 -15.10
C ALA A 250 8.46 -6.77 -16.33
N GLU A 251 8.20 -8.08 -16.45
CA GLU A 251 8.64 -8.86 -17.61
C GLU A 251 7.85 -8.48 -18.86
N ASN A 252 6.55 -8.19 -18.71
CA ASN A 252 5.74 -7.67 -19.82
C ASN A 252 6.25 -6.30 -20.27
N LEU A 253 6.58 -5.38 -19.35
CA LEU A 253 7.16 -4.10 -19.72
C LEU A 253 8.48 -4.27 -20.49
N LYS A 254 9.39 -5.13 -20.00
CA LYS A 254 10.67 -5.40 -20.69
C LYS A 254 10.46 -5.96 -22.08
N LEU A 255 9.53 -6.91 -22.24
CA LEU A 255 9.17 -7.48 -23.54
C LEU A 255 8.74 -6.38 -24.52
N ILE A 256 7.81 -5.52 -24.09
CA ILE A 256 7.28 -4.44 -24.93
C ILE A 256 8.37 -3.39 -25.23
N MET A 257 9.21 -3.03 -24.25
CA MET A 257 10.35 -2.12 -24.47
C MET A 257 11.35 -2.68 -25.48
N ASN A 258 11.62 -3.99 -25.46
CA ASN A 258 12.47 -4.63 -26.47
C ASN A 258 11.81 -4.59 -27.86
N MET A 259 10.48 -4.67 -27.94
CA MET A 259 9.77 -4.54 -29.21
C MET A 259 9.80 -3.11 -29.79
N LEU A 260 9.96 -2.08 -28.96
CA LEU A 260 10.15 -0.70 -29.45
C LEU A 260 11.45 -0.53 -30.24
N ILE A 261 12.46 -1.37 -30.00
CA ILE A 261 13.76 -1.32 -30.68
C ILE A 261 13.90 -2.38 -31.79
N GLU A 262 12.81 -3.06 -32.17
CA GLU A 262 12.82 -4.04 -33.26
C GLU A 262 13.17 -3.42 -34.62
N LYS A 263 13.66 -4.26 -35.54
CA LYS A 263 14.05 -3.81 -36.90
C LYS A 263 12.87 -3.29 -37.73
N SER A 264 11.66 -3.80 -37.47
CA SER A 264 10.46 -3.45 -38.24
C SER A 264 9.72 -2.25 -37.64
N ARG A 265 9.64 -1.15 -38.40
CA ARG A 265 8.86 0.04 -38.01
C ARG A 265 7.41 -0.26 -37.65
N SER A 266 6.78 -1.18 -38.38
CA SER A 266 5.40 -1.60 -38.10
C SER A 266 5.26 -2.29 -36.75
N ILE A 267 6.23 -3.10 -36.33
CA ILE A 267 6.21 -3.73 -34.99
C ILE A 267 6.47 -2.68 -33.91
N GLN A 268 7.42 -1.77 -34.15
CA GLN A 268 7.70 -0.65 -33.23
C GLN A 268 6.44 0.17 -32.96
N PHE A 269 5.67 0.47 -34.01
CA PHE A 269 4.42 1.24 -33.89
C PHE A 269 3.35 0.50 -33.07
N GLU A 270 3.12 -0.79 -33.31
CA GLU A 270 2.17 -1.55 -32.48
C GLU A 270 2.68 -1.72 -31.03
N ALA A 271 4.00 -1.86 -30.83
CA ALA A 271 4.62 -1.90 -29.50
C ALA A 271 4.41 -0.59 -28.72
N PHE A 272 4.46 0.54 -29.40
CA PHE A 272 4.18 1.85 -28.82
C PHE A 272 2.77 1.93 -28.23
N HIS A 273 1.76 1.40 -28.94
CA HIS A 273 0.39 1.38 -28.44
C HIS A 273 0.19 0.48 -27.21
N VAL A 274 1.05 -0.51 -26.97
CA VAL A 274 1.04 -1.27 -25.71
C VAL A 274 1.86 -0.56 -24.65
N PHE A 275 3.03 -0.03 -25.00
CA PHE A 275 3.91 0.71 -24.08
C PHE A 275 3.21 1.93 -23.47
N LYS A 276 2.40 2.66 -24.26
CA LYS A 276 1.66 3.82 -23.77
C LYS A 276 0.77 3.48 -22.58
N ILE A 277 0.20 2.27 -22.54
CA ILE A 277 -0.69 1.81 -21.47
C ILE A 277 0.07 1.69 -20.14
N PHE A 278 1.31 1.16 -20.18
CA PHE A 278 2.18 1.08 -18.99
C PHE A 278 2.51 2.46 -18.43
N VAL A 279 2.84 3.42 -19.30
CA VAL A 279 3.23 4.77 -18.89
C VAL A 279 2.02 5.60 -18.48
N ALA A 280 0.87 5.44 -19.12
CA ALA A 280 -0.36 6.16 -18.79
C ALA A 280 -1.04 5.66 -17.50
N ASN A 281 -0.66 4.48 -16.98
CA ASN A 281 -1.20 3.96 -15.72
C ASN A 281 -0.87 4.91 -14.56
N PRO A 282 -1.86 5.49 -13.84
CA PRO A 282 -1.59 6.33 -12.68
C PRO A 282 -1.05 5.53 -11.49
N ASN A 283 -1.42 4.26 -11.37
CA ASN A 283 -1.07 3.37 -10.25
C ASN A 283 0.00 2.36 -10.69
N LYS A 284 1.17 2.87 -11.09
CA LYS A 284 2.29 2.00 -11.51
C LYS A 284 2.83 1.22 -10.32
N THR A 285 3.09 -0.07 -10.50
CA THR A 285 3.81 -0.86 -9.48
C THR A 285 5.26 -0.37 -9.35
N ARG A 286 5.88 -0.58 -8.19
CA ARG A 286 7.27 -0.14 -7.94
C ARG A 286 8.26 -0.71 -8.96
N SER A 287 8.07 -1.95 -9.38
CA SER A 287 8.93 -2.61 -10.38
C SER A 287 8.86 -1.90 -11.74
N ILE A 288 7.66 -1.51 -12.18
CA ILE A 288 7.42 -0.72 -13.38
C ILE A 288 8.03 0.67 -13.27
N THR A 289 7.73 1.39 -12.18
CA THR A 289 8.28 2.73 -11.91
C THR A 289 9.81 2.70 -11.91
N ARG A 290 10.43 1.72 -11.25
CA ARG A 290 11.89 1.56 -11.21
C ARG A 290 12.51 1.35 -12.60
N ILE A 291 11.87 0.54 -13.45
CA ILE A 291 12.36 0.32 -14.83
C ILE A 291 12.27 1.62 -15.63
N LEU A 292 11.16 2.35 -15.54
CA LEU A 292 10.96 3.61 -16.26
C LEU A 292 11.93 4.70 -15.78
N ILE A 293 12.14 4.86 -14.47
CA ILE A 293 13.10 5.82 -13.89
C ILE A 293 14.53 5.46 -14.30
N ARG A 294 14.93 4.19 -14.17
CA ARG A 294 16.29 3.74 -14.55
C ARG A 294 16.62 4.00 -16.01
N ASN A 295 15.62 4.06 -16.88
CA ASN A 295 15.77 4.32 -18.31
C ASN A 295 15.22 5.69 -18.73
N GLN A 296 14.92 6.60 -17.79
CA GLN A 296 14.14 7.82 -18.04
C GLN A 296 14.78 8.70 -19.12
N GLU A 297 16.06 9.06 -18.95
CA GLU A 297 16.78 9.91 -19.91
C GLU A 297 16.84 9.26 -21.30
N LYS A 298 17.15 7.97 -21.35
CA LYS A 298 17.22 7.20 -22.61
C LYS A 298 15.86 7.12 -23.29
N LEU A 299 14.79 6.89 -22.53
CA LEU A 299 13.43 6.81 -23.06
C LEU A 299 12.96 8.16 -23.60
N VAL A 300 13.24 9.26 -22.89
CA VAL A 300 12.90 10.60 -23.36
C VAL A 300 13.61 10.94 -24.67
N LEU A 301 14.92 10.66 -24.74
CA LEU A 301 15.71 10.86 -25.96
C LEU A 301 15.27 9.94 -27.10
N PHE A 302 14.96 8.68 -26.79
CA PHE A 302 14.47 7.72 -27.78
C PHE A 302 13.12 8.16 -28.34
N LEU A 303 12.16 8.51 -27.48
CA LEU A 303 10.80 8.89 -27.87
C LEU A 303 10.78 10.19 -28.67
N SER A 304 11.69 11.15 -28.46
CA SER A 304 11.68 12.40 -29.25
C SER A 304 11.88 12.13 -30.75
N VAL A 305 12.78 11.20 -31.10
CA VAL A 305 13.09 10.81 -32.49
C VAL A 305 12.40 9.53 -32.96
N PHE A 306 11.51 8.96 -32.14
CA PHE A 306 10.86 7.69 -32.44
C PHE A 306 9.85 7.84 -33.58
N LEU A 307 10.05 7.09 -34.67
CA LEU A 307 9.19 7.10 -35.87
C LEU A 307 8.91 8.51 -36.41
N SER A 308 9.93 9.37 -36.48
CA SER A 308 9.80 10.74 -36.98
C SER A 308 9.26 10.81 -38.41
N GLU A 309 9.30 9.73 -39.20
CA GLU A 309 8.68 9.68 -40.52
C GLU A 309 7.13 9.79 -40.52
N ARG A 310 6.48 9.74 -39.36
CA ARG A 310 5.02 9.86 -39.19
C ARG A 310 4.60 11.26 -38.74
N GLU A 311 5.10 12.30 -39.40
CA GLU A 311 4.79 13.70 -39.03
C GLU A 311 3.33 14.09 -39.31
N ASP A 312 2.66 13.41 -40.24
CA ASP A 312 1.26 13.67 -40.61
C ASP A 312 0.23 13.04 -39.64
N ASP A 313 0.68 12.23 -38.67
CA ASP A 313 -0.17 11.52 -37.70
C ASP A 313 -0.24 12.31 -36.39
N GLU A 314 -1.11 13.33 -36.35
CA GLU A 314 -1.24 14.24 -35.19
C GLU A 314 -1.54 13.49 -33.89
N GLU A 315 -2.41 12.46 -33.93
CA GLU A 315 -2.75 11.65 -32.75
C GLU A 315 -1.50 10.96 -32.19
N PHE A 316 -0.68 10.36 -33.05
CA PHE A 316 0.58 9.73 -32.63
C PHE A 316 1.57 10.74 -32.05
N LEU A 317 1.69 11.93 -32.63
CA LEU A 317 2.58 12.98 -32.13
C LEU A 317 2.15 13.48 -30.74
N ASP A 318 0.85 13.69 -30.53
CA ASP A 318 0.30 14.06 -29.23
C ASP A 318 0.54 12.98 -28.17
N GLU A 319 0.32 11.70 -28.53
CA GLU A 319 0.62 10.57 -27.66
C GLU A 319 2.10 10.54 -27.26
N LYS A 320 3.03 10.77 -28.20
CA LYS A 320 4.47 10.85 -27.90
C LYS A 320 4.79 11.96 -26.92
N VAL A 321 4.27 13.18 -27.14
CA VAL A 321 4.50 14.33 -26.25
C VAL A 321 3.96 14.05 -24.86
N TYR A 322 2.75 13.47 -24.77
CA TYR A 322 2.15 13.04 -23.51
C TYR A 322 3.03 12.03 -22.77
N LEU A 323 3.51 10.98 -23.44
CA LEU A 323 4.38 9.97 -22.83
C LEU A 323 5.71 10.56 -22.34
N ILE A 324 6.35 11.42 -23.14
CA ILE A 324 7.59 12.10 -22.75
C ILE A 324 7.37 12.92 -21.48
N LYS A 325 6.27 13.68 -21.41
CA LYS A 325 5.90 14.46 -20.23
C LYS A 325 5.72 13.55 -19.01
N GLN A 326 4.92 12.50 -19.14
CA GLN A 326 4.65 11.53 -18.06
C GLN A 326 5.94 10.87 -17.54
N ILE A 327 6.86 10.48 -18.43
CA ILE A 327 8.13 9.86 -18.05
C ILE A 327 9.03 10.85 -17.31
N LYS A 328 9.11 12.11 -17.77
CA LYS A 328 9.86 13.17 -17.06
C LYS A 328 9.31 13.46 -15.68
N GLU A 329 8.00 13.34 -15.48
CA GLU A 329 7.31 13.59 -14.21
C GLU A 329 7.36 12.43 -13.22
N LEU A 330 7.99 11.29 -13.55
CA LEU A 330 8.12 10.10 -12.66
C LEU A 330 8.96 10.34 -11.38
N ASP A 331 9.45 11.56 -11.16
CA ASP A 331 10.47 11.92 -10.16
C ASP A 331 9.99 12.05 -8.70
N SER A 332 8.95 11.33 -8.26
CA SER A 332 8.38 11.48 -6.89
C SER A 332 8.10 10.21 -6.08
N GLN A 333 8.53 9.02 -6.52
CA GLN A 333 8.62 7.82 -5.66
C GLN A 333 10.03 7.26 -5.65
N LYS A 334 10.94 7.94 -4.94
CA LYS A 334 12.30 7.45 -4.72
C LYS A 334 12.30 6.22 -3.81
N CYS A 335 13.24 5.30 -4.03
CA CYS A 335 13.43 4.13 -3.18
C CYS A 335 13.66 4.58 -1.71
N PRO A 336 13.14 3.88 -0.68
CA PRO A 336 13.33 4.31 0.71
C PRO A 336 14.79 4.61 1.07
N ALA A 337 15.75 3.80 0.61
CA ALA A 337 17.18 4.05 0.84
C ALA A 337 17.68 5.34 0.17
N GLU A 338 17.23 5.65 -1.05
CA GLU A 338 17.62 6.86 -1.78
C GLU A 338 17.11 8.13 -1.09
N VAL A 339 15.91 8.08 -0.49
CA VAL A 339 15.38 9.19 0.32
C VAL A 339 16.34 9.50 1.48
N VAL A 340 16.85 8.46 2.16
CA VAL A 340 17.82 8.63 3.25
C VAL A 340 19.15 9.19 2.74
N HIS A 341 19.67 8.68 1.62
CA HIS A 341 20.92 9.17 1.03
C HIS A 341 20.82 10.64 0.61
N HIS A 342 19.77 11.03 -0.11
CA HIS A 342 19.59 12.42 -0.52
C HIS A 342 19.40 13.35 0.67
N LEU A 343 18.64 12.93 1.70
CA LEU A 343 18.50 13.71 2.92
C LEU A 343 19.85 13.89 3.62
N LYS A 344 20.64 12.82 3.74
CA LYS A 344 21.98 12.87 4.32
C LYS A 344 22.90 13.81 3.54
N ASP A 345 22.95 13.68 2.22
CA ASP A 345 23.81 14.51 1.38
C ASP A 345 23.43 15.99 1.49
N ALA A 346 22.13 16.30 1.48
CA ALA A 346 21.64 17.66 1.68
C ALA A 346 22.02 18.22 3.07
N LEU A 347 21.96 17.40 4.12
CA LEU A 347 22.38 17.78 5.48
C LEU A 347 23.90 18.01 5.58
N LEU A 348 24.71 17.19 4.91
CA LEU A 348 26.17 17.37 4.86
C LEU A 348 26.57 18.63 4.08
N VAL A 349 25.85 18.95 3.00
CA VAL A 349 26.04 20.22 2.29
C VAL A 349 25.67 21.40 3.19
N LEU A 350 24.63 21.26 4.02
CA LEU A 350 24.24 22.30 4.99
C LEU A 350 25.31 22.52 6.09
N GLU A 351 26.17 21.54 6.35
CA GLU A 351 27.30 21.64 7.28
C GLU A 351 28.43 22.53 6.74
N ASN A 352 28.76 22.37 5.45
CA ASN A 352 29.78 23.14 4.73
C ASN A 352 29.24 24.53 4.34
N LYS A 353 29.52 25.54 5.17
CA LYS A 353 29.00 26.93 5.16
C LYS A 353 29.14 27.77 3.85
N GLU A 354 29.41 27.19 2.68
CA GLU A 354 29.78 27.93 1.46
C GLU A 354 28.64 28.19 0.44
N SER A 355 27.40 27.82 0.74
CA SER A 355 26.34 27.94 -0.26
C SER A 355 25.64 29.33 -0.24
N LYS A 356 25.84 30.12 -1.30
CA LYS A 356 24.97 31.26 -1.70
C LYS A 356 23.52 30.84 -2.04
N LYS A 357 23.13 29.58 -1.84
CA LYS A 357 21.81 28.97 -2.14
C LYS A 357 21.19 28.29 -0.91
N GLY A 358 21.30 28.88 0.29
CA GLY A 358 20.77 28.32 1.53
C GLY A 358 19.27 27.97 1.50
N ASP A 359 18.44 28.85 0.94
CA ASP A 359 16.98 28.66 0.95
C ASP A 359 16.53 27.48 0.07
N LYS A 360 17.15 27.30 -1.10
CA LYS A 360 16.86 26.17 -1.98
C LYS A 360 17.23 24.83 -1.35
N LEU A 361 18.34 24.79 -0.60
CA LEU A 361 18.77 23.60 0.12
C LEU A 361 17.82 23.26 1.27
N LEU A 362 17.34 24.26 2.01
CA LEU A 362 16.35 24.06 3.07
C LEU A 362 15.01 23.56 2.52
N GLU A 363 14.57 24.09 1.37
CA GLU A 363 13.37 23.61 0.68
C GLU A 363 13.54 22.14 0.22
N GLU A 364 14.72 21.79 -0.29
CA GLU A 364 15.07 20.42 -0.66
C GLU A 364 15.05 19.48 0.56
N ILE A 365 15.66 19.87 1.68
CA ILE A 365 15.63 19.10 2.94
C ILE A 365 14.19 18.92 3.42
N GLY A 366 13.37 19.98 3.40
CA GLY A 366 11.96 19.92 3.77
C GLY A 366 11.17 18.93 2.93
N ARG A 367 11.43 18.89 1.61
CA ARG A 367 10.84 17.91 0.69
C ARG A 367 11.26 16.48 1.04
N TRP A 368 12.55 16.24 1.30
CA TRP A 368 13.02 14.91 1.69
C TRP A 368 12.44 14.45 3.03
N LEU A 369 12.32 15.34 4.01
CA LEU A 369 11.67 15.05 5.29
C LEU A 369 10.18 14.71 5.13
N GLN A 370 9.46 15.41 4.24
CA GLN A 370 8.07 15.11 3.93
C GLN A 370 7.90 13.71 3.32
N ILE A 371 8.77 13.33 2.38
CA ILE A 371 8.75 12.01 1.77
C ILE A 371 9.11 10.94 2.80
N TYR A 372 10.15 11.17 3.61
CA TYR A 372 10.58 10.28 4.68
C TYR A 372 9.42 9.99 5.64
N GLU A 373 8.77 11.03 6.16
CA GLU A 373 7.61 10.92 7.03
C GLU A 373 6.44 10.20 6.35
N GLY A 374 6.18 10.51 5.07
CA GLY A 374 5.14 9.84 4.28
C GLY A 374 5.34 8.33 4.17
N ILE A 375 6.59 7.86 4.01
CA ILE A 375 6.92 6.44 3.99
C ILE A 375 6.68 5.79 5.37
N LEU A 376 6.96 6.51 6.46
CA LEU A 376 6.72 6.02 7.83
C LEU A 376 5.22 5.92 8.19
N VAL A 377 4.38 6.81 7.63
CA VAL A 377 2.94 6.91 7.92
C VAL A 377 2.08 6.08 6.95
N GLY A 378 2.62 5.73 5.77
CA GLY A 378 1.93 5.07 4.66
C GLY A 378 1.08 3.85 5.04
N SER A 379 -0.09 3.78 4.39
CA SER A 379 -1.19 2.83 4.58
C SER A 379 -0.75 1.37 4.55
N GLY A 380 -1.29 0.59 5.49
CA GLY A 380 -1.16 -0.86 5.51
C GLY A 380 -1.65 -1.51 4.21
N GLU A 381 -1.29 -2.80 4.10
CA GLU A 381 -1.64 -3.75 3.03
C GLU A 381 -0.74 -3.70 1.79
N ASP A 382 0.53 -4.10 1.93
CA ASP A 382 1.25 -4.81 0.86
C ASP A 382 2.37 -5.66 1.49
N GLN A 383 2.29 -6.98 1.30
CA GLN A 383 2.99 -7.99 2.11
C GLN A 383 4.39 -8.40 1.63
N GLU A 384 4.95 -7.85 0.56
CA GLU A 384 6.20 -8.44 0.01
C GLU A 384 7.51 -7.71 0.34
N ILE A 385 7.52 -6.40 0.65
CA ILE A 385 8.74 -5.69 1.12
C ILE A 385 8.31 -4.53 2.03
N ASN A 386 8.66 -4.56 3.33
CA ASN A 386 8.33 -3.50 4.28
C ASN A 386 9.21 -2.25 4.02
N PRO A 387 8.71 -1.19 3.36
CA PRO A 387 9.51 -0.02 3.00
C PRO A 387 10.03 0.73 4.24
N VAL A 388 9.31 0.63 5.36
CA VAL A 388 9.72 1.21 6.64
C VAL A 388 10.95 0.48 7.18
N ALA A 389 11.08 -0.82 6.96
CA ALA A 389 12.25 -1.60 7.39
C ALA A 389 13.51 -1.15 6.66
N GLU A 390 13.44 -1.02 5.33
CA GLU A 390 14.54 -0.54 4.49
C GLU A 390 14.93 0.91 4.84
N LEU A 391 13.94 1.81 4.93
CA LEU A 391 14.14 3.21 5.35
C LEU A 391 14.84 3.29 6.70
N SER A 392 14.34 2.52 7.68
CA SER A 392 14.88 2.52 9.04
C SER A 392 16.31 1.99 9.08
N GLN A 393 16.57 0.88 8.38
CA GLN A 393 17.89 0.27 8.35
C GLN A 393 18.92 1.23 7.74
N GLU A 394 18.59 1.87 6.63
CA GLU A 394 19.49 2.82 5.99
C GLU A 394 19.69 4.07 6.86
N ALA A 395 18.65 4.54 7.57
CA ALA A 395 18.78 5.64 8.51
C ALA A 395 19.75 5.34 9.67
N TYR A 396 19.78 4.09 10.15
CA TYR A 396 20.75 3.65 11.16
C TYR A 396 22.17 3.59 10.60
N ASN A 397 22.34 2.95 9.43
CA ASN A 397 23.64 2.77 8.78
C ASN A 397 24.29 4.12 8.42
N SER A 398 23.48 5.05 7.91
CA SER A 398 23.92 6.35 7.42
C SER A 398 24.05 7.42 8.53
N ASN A 399 23.58 7.12 9.75
CA ASN A 399 23.50 8.04 10.89
C ASN A 399 22.72 9.33 10.61
N VAL A 400 21.72 9.28 9.72
CA VAL A 400 20.92 10.46 9.38
C VAL A 400 20.21 11.06 10.60
N LEU A 401 19.79 10.22 11.57
CA LEU A 401 19.15 10.69 12.80
C LEU A 401 20.05 11.60 13.64
N VAL A 402 21.36 11.32 13.65
CA VAL A 402 22.36 12.15 14.34
C VAL A 402 22.49 13.49 13.63
N LEU A 403 22.60 13.47 12.29
CA LEU A 403 22.69 14.68 11.47
C LEU A 403 21.46 15.58 11.65
N LEU A 404 20.25 15.00 11.69
CA LEU A 404 19.02 15.73 11.92
C LEU A 404 19.01 16.47 13.26
N VAL A 405 19.49 15.83 14.34
CA VAL A 405 19.59 16.49 15.65
C VAL A 405 20.67 17.57 15.65
N ASN A 406 21.82 17.32 15.02
CA ASN A 406 22.92 18.29 14.95
C ASN A 406 22.58 19.54 14.14
N HIS A 407 21.75 19.40 13.10
CA HIS A 407 21.35 20.51 12.22
C HIS A 407 19.98 21.10 12.56
N LEU A 408 19.30 20.62 13.60
CA LEU A 408 17.93 21.02 13.95
C LEU A 408 17.74 22.53 14.03
N GLU A 409 18.74 23.27 14.52
CA GLU A 409 18.70 24.74 14.68
C GLU A 409 18.64 25.48 13.33
N LYS A 410 19.22 24.90 12.27
CA LYS A 410 19.27 25.47 10.92
C LYS A 410 18.00 25.20 10.10
N LEU A 411 17.16 24.26 10.52
CA LEU A 411 15.95 23.88 9.80
C LEU A 411 14.82 24.91 10.01
N ASP A 412 13.90 24.99 9.04
CA ASP A 412 12.68 25.78 9.17
C ASP A 412 11.69 25.12 10.16
N PHE A 413 10.62 25.84 10.49
CA PHE A 413 9.65 25.41 11.49
C PHE A 413 8.96 24.08 11.15
N GLU A 414 8.55 23.90 9.88
CA GLU A 414 7.84 22.69 9.46
C GLU A 414 8.79 21.49 9.46
N SER A 415 10.02 21.67 8.94
CA SER A 415 11.04 20.60 8.99
C SER A 415 11.36 20.15 10.41
N LYS A 416 11.46 21.07 11.39
CA LYS A 416 11.65 20.70 12.81
C LYS A 416 10.53 19.81 13.34
N LYS A 417 9.28 20.15 13.01
CA LYS A 417 8.10 19.35 13.39
C LYS A 417 8.14 17.96 12.75
N ARG A 418 8.51 17.87 11.46
CA ARG A 418 8.69 16.58 10.76
C ARG A 418 9.78 15.72 11.37
N VAL A 419 10.92 16.30 11.75
CA VAL A 419 11.98 15.58 12.46
C VAL A 419 11.44 14.97 13.76
N ALA A 420 10.67 15.74 14.55
CA ALA A 420 10.06 15.20 15.77
C ALA A 420 9.08 14.05 15.49
N ALA A 421 8.27 14.16 14.42
CA ALA A 421 7.37 13.10 13.99
C ALA A 421 8.12 11.84 13.57
N ILE A 422 9.17 11.97 12.72
CA ILE A 422 10.02 10.87 12.26
C ILE A 422 10.60 10.10 13.45
N PHE A 423 11.21 10.80 14.42
CA PHE A 423 11.72 10.18 15.63
C PHE A 423 10.62 9.44 16.41
N SER A 424 9.44 10.05 16.57
CA SER A 424 8.33 9.42 17.30
C SER A 424 7.83 8.15 16.60
N HIS A 425 7.71 8.16 15.27
CA HIS A 425 7.29 6.99 14.49
C HIS A 425 8.31 5.86 14.53
N MET A 426 9.60 6.18 14.33
CA MET A 426 10.67 5.18 14.40
C MET A 426 10.77 4.55 15.79
N LEU A 427 10.73 5.36 16.86
CA LEU A 427 10.77 4.87 18.24
C LEU A 427 9.58 4.01 18.64
N ARG A 428 8.41 4.15 18.00
CA ARG A 428 7.25 3.29 18.23
C ARG A 428 7.32 1.97 17.47
N ARG A 429 8.16 1.87 16.45
CA ARG A 429 8.28 0.67 15.62
C ARG A 429 8.85 -0.49 16.44
N GLN A 430 8.21 -1.64 16.31
CA GLN A 430 8.58 -2.87 17.01
C GLN A 430 8.78 -4.00 16.00
N ILE A 431 9.83 -4.81 16.18
CA ILE A 431 10.05 -6.06 15.44
C ILE A 431 10.12 -7.19 16.47
N GLY A 432 9.07 -8.01 16.54
CA GLY A 432 8.92 -8.98 17.63
C GLY A 432 8.80 -8.26 18.97
N GLN A 433 9.71 -8.54 19.91
CA GLN A 433 9.79 -7.84 21.20
C GLN A 433 10.82 -6.70 21.22
N ARG A 434 11.51 -6.46 20.09
CA ARG A 434 12.61 -5.49 20.02
C ARG A 434 12.14 -4.13 19.51
N HIS A 435 12.80 -3.08 19.99
CA HIS A 435 12.64 -1.70 19.52
C HIS A 435 13.94 -1.24 18.85
N PRO A 436 14.13 -1.47 17.53
CA PRO A 436 15.43 -1.25 16.87
C PRO A 436 15.95 0.19 17.00
N THR A 437 15.06 1.19 16.94
CA THR A 437 15.46 2.59 17.10
C THR A 437 15.91 2.89 18.52
N ALA A 438 15.30 2.28 19.53
CA ALA A 438 15.73 2.45 20.92
C ALA A 438 17.12 1.82 21.13
N GLU A 439 17.33 0.60 20.62
CA GLU A 439 18.64 -0.06 20.65
C GLU A 439 19.73 0.75 19.93
N TYR A 440 19.41 1.31 18.76
CA TYR A 440 20.31 2.20 18.02
C TYR A 440 20.68 3.44 18.86
N LEU A 441 19.70 4.08 19.51
CA LEU A 441 19.94 5.26 20.34
C LEU A 441 20.66 4.93 21.65
N CYS A 442 20.56 3.71 22.18
CA CYS A 442 21.42 3.25 23.28
C CYS A 442 22.89 3.21 22.85
N ALA A 443 23.18 2.71 21.64
CA ALA A 443 24.52 2.72 21.07
C ALA A 443 24.99 4.14 20.67
N ARG A 444 24.05 5.05 20.39
CA ARG A 444 24.27 6.45 20.00
C ARG A 444 23.71 7.43 21.04
N TYR A 445 24.09 7.23 22.30
CA TYR A 445 23.61 8.04 23.42
C TYR A 445 23.99 9.52 23.32
N ASP A 446 24.97 9.86 22.48
CA ASP A 446 25.33 11.24 22.13
C ASP A 446 24.13 12.05 21.61
N VAL A 447 23.21 11.38 20.90
CA VAL A 447 21.96 11.98 20.41
C VAL A 447 21.08 12.46 21.57
N LEU A 448 20.95 11.67 22.64
CA LEU A 448 20.14 12.04 23.82
C LEU A 448 20.70 13.27 24.52
N PHE A 449 22.03 13.37 24.62
CA PHE A 449 22.68 14.51 25.25
C PHE A 449 22.61 15.77 24.38
N ASN A 450 22.69 15.63 23.05
CA ASN A 450 22.48 16.75 22.13
C ASN A 450 21.05 17.27 22.20
N LEU A 451 20.05 16.40 22.27
CA LEU A 451 18.66 16.78 22.51
C LEU A 451 18.50 17.52 23.84
N LEU A 452 19.08 17.02 24.93
CA LEU A 452 18.97 17.66 26.24
C LEU A 452 19.62 19.05 26.27
N ARG A 453 20.79 19.23 25.63
CA ARG A 453 21.42 20.55 25.45
C ARG A 453 20.56 21.47 24.58
N GLY A 454 19.91 20.90 23.57
CA GLY A 454 18.97 21.61 22.69
C GLY A 454 17.75 22.16 23.42
N CYS A 455 17.29 21.52 24.50
CA CYS A 455 16.24 22.05 25.38
C CYS A 455 16.60 23.42 26.00
N GLY A 456 17.89 23.76 26.08
CA GLY A 456 18.37 25.08 26.54
C GLY A 456 18.44 26.15 25.45
N ARG A 457 18.15 25.82 24.18
CA ARG A 457 18.21 26.76 23.05
C ARG A 457 16.81 27.12 22.60
N SER A 458 16.41 28.38 22.74
CA SER A 458 15.05 28.83 22.48
C SER A 458 14.51 28.47 21.09
N ALA A 459 15.35 28.44 20.06
CA ALA A 459 14.97 28.13 18.69
C ALA A 459 14.57 26.66 18.43
N ILE A 460 15.01 25.71 19.28
CA ILE A 460 14.78 24.27 19.11
C ILE A 460 14.25 23.57 20.36
N ALA A 461 14.15 24.27 21.49
CA ALA A 461 13.88 23.68 22.79
C ALA A 461 12.63 22.78 22.80
N LEU A 462 11.51 23.27 22.27
CA LEU A 462 10.26 22.51 22.22
C LEU A 462 10.37 21.27 21.33
N THR A 463 11.11 21.36 20.22
CA THR A 463 11.33 20.21 19.31
C THR A 463 12.21 19.16 19.96
N CYS A 464 13.29 19.59 20.62
CA CYS A 464 14.14 18.70 21.40
C CYS A 464 13.36 18.02 22.53
N GLY A 465 12.51 18.76 23.26
CA GLY A 465 11.65 18.22 24.30
C GLY A 465 10.66 17.17 23.78
N MET A 466 10.03 17.40 22.64
CA MET A 466 9.15 16.40 21.99
C MET A 466 9.87 15.11 21.61
N ILE A 467 11.07 15.22 21.00
CA ILE A 467 11.89 14.06 20.63
C ILE A 467 12.34 13.33 21.90
N LEU A 468 12.88 14.05 22.88
CA LEU A 468 13.38 13.48 24.13
C LEU A 468 12.26 12.76 24.90
N ARG A 469 11.05 13.34 24.96
CA ARG A 469 9.88 12.67 25.54
C ARG A 469 9.44 11.41 24.78
N SER A 470 9.72 11.32 23.48
CA SER A 470 9.51 10.07 22.72
C SER A 470 10.58 9.03 23.08
N CYS A 471 11.84 9.44 23.26
CA CYS A 471 12.94 8.56 23.66
C CYS A 471 12.71 7.94 25.05
N ILE A 472 12.39 8.76 26.07
CA ILE A 472 12.26 8.31 27.47
C ILE A 472 11.02 7.42 27.71
N ARG A 473 10.19 7.17 26.69
CA ARG A 473 9.18 6.11 26.74
C ARG A 473 9.81 4.72 26.88
N HIS A 474 11.04 4.56 26.41
CA HIS A 474 11.86 3.37 26.55
C HIS A 474 12.71 3.46 27.81
N GLU A 475 12.64 2.45 28.67
CA GLU A 475 13.31 2.44 29.98
C GLU A 475 14.83 2.58 29.84
N ASP A 476 15.45 1.87 28.91
CA ASP A 476 16.90 1.92 28.68
C ASP A 476 17.39 3.35 28.33
N LEU A 477 16.65 4.06 27.49
CA LEU A 477 16.99 5.44 27.11
C LEU A 477 16.75 6.41 28.28
N ALA A 478 15.68 6.22 29.05
CA ALA A 478 15.42 7.02 30.25
C ALA A 478 16.52 6.83 31.30
N LYS A 479 16.99 5.59 31.48
CA LYS A 479 18.10 5.23 32.37
C LYS A 479 19.38 5.97 31.98
N ILE A 480 19.73 5.98 30.69
CA ILE A 480 20.91 6.70 30.18
C ILE A 480 20.83 8.21 30.51
N VAL A 481 19.64 8.81 30.36
CA VAL A 481 19.44 10.23 30.67
C VAL A 481 19.59 10.51 32.17
N LEU A 482 18.99 9.68 33.04
CA LEU A 482 19.05 9.86 34.49
C LEU A 482 20.44 9.55 35.08
N SER A 483 21.07 8.45 34.67
CA SER A 483 22.37 8.02 35.21
C SER A 483 23.54 8.88 34.72
N SER A 484 23.33 9.74 33.73
CA SER A 484 24.34 10.69 33.26
C SER A 484 24.40 11.93 34.17
N PRO A 485 25.58 12.55 34.39
CA PRO A 485 25.68 13.88 35.02
C PRO A 485 24.83 14.96 34.33
N MET A 486 24.38 14.68 33.11
CA MET A 486 23.48 15.53 32.34
C MET A 486 22.08 15.66 32.96
N HIS A 487 21.61 14.76 33.84
CA HIS A 487 20.30 14.93 34.50
C HIS A 487 20.22 16.22 35.32
N VAL A 488 21.35 16.71 35.85
CA VAL A 488 21.46 18.01 36.53
C VAL A 488 21.10 19.17 35.59
N TYR A 489 21.29 18.99 34.28
CA TYR A 489 20.91 19.98 33.27
C TYR A 489 19.40 20.21 33.23
N CYS A 490 18.57 19.20 33.48
CA CYS A 490 17.11 19.36 33.61
C CYS A 490 16.76 20.35 34.71
N PHE A 491 17.45 20.28 35.85
CA PHE A 491 17.26 21.24 36.95
C PHE A 491 17.76 22.63 36.60
N LYS A 492 18.89 22.75 35.88
CA LYS A 492 19.43 24.05 35.44
C LYS A 492 18.46 24.79 34.53
N LEU A 493 17.80 24.08 33.60
CA LEU A 493 16.79 24.67 32.71
C LEU A 493 15.60 25.27 33.46
N LEU A 494 15.27 24.73 34.64
CA LEU A 494 14.14 25.14 35.47
C LEU A 494 14.50 26.19 36.55
N ASN A 495 15.77 26.27 36.96
CA ASN A 495 16.26 27.08 38.08
C ASN A 495 16.89 28.44 37.67
N HIS A 496 16.57 28.99 36.50
CA HIS A 496 17.14 30.27 36.10
C HIS A 496 16.67 31.43 37.00
N ARG A 497 17.55 31.84 37.94
CA ARG A 497 17.52 33.20 38.50
C ARG A 497 17.89 34.19 37.39
N PRO A 498 17.15 35.29 37.18
CA PRO A 498 17.70 36.43 36.46
C PRO A 498 18.87 36.95 37.29
N ALA A 499 20.10 36.76 36.82
CA ALA A 499 21.27 37.35 37.47
C ALA A 499 21.16 38.87 37.36
N VAL A 500 20.79 39.52 38.47
CA VAL A 500 20.94 40.96 38.65
C VAL A 500 22.43 41.23 38.88
N LEU A 501 23.03 41.90 37.90
CA LEU A 501 24.30 42.64 37.92
C LEU A 501 25.47 42.05 38.73
N THR A 502 26.44 41.48 38.00
CA THR A 502 27.81 42.03 37.98
C THR A 502 28.60 41.50 36.79
N ILE A 503 29.17 42.43 36.00
CA ILE A 503 30.29 42.28 35.06
C ILE A 503 30.00 41.55 33.74
N GLN A 504 29.81 42.40 32.72
CA GLN A 504 30.18 42.28 31.30
C GLN A 504 30.79 40.94 30.84
N ILE A 505 29.99 40.12 30.14
CA ILE A 505 30.26 39.46 28.83
C ILE A 505 28.98 38.66 28.45
N SER A 506 28.27 39.15 27.43
CA SER A 506 27.37 38.47 26.46
C SER A 506 26.40 37.33 26.84
N ILE A 507 26.10 37.02 28.11
CA ILE A 507 25.04 36.05 28.47
C ILE A 507 23.68 36.76 28.57
N LYS A 508 23.17 37.27 27.44
CA LYS A 508 21.86 37.97 27.37
C LYS A 508 20.74 37.12 26.74
N LYS A 509 20.95 35.82 26.53
CA LYS A 509 20.08 34.94 25.70
C LYS A 509 19.50 33.71 26.43
N LEU A 510 19.47 33.69 27.76
CA LEU A 510 18.88 32.61 28.57
C LEU A 510 17.65 33.08 29.36
N VAL A 511 16.81 33.93 28.75
CA VAL A 511 15.43 34.07 29.21
C VAL A 511 14.68 32.87 28.61
N SER A 512 14.52 31.79 29.37
CA SER A 512 13.63 30.70 28.98
C SER A 512 12.20 31.26 29.00
N SER A 513 11.51 31.20 27.87
CA SER A 513 10.09 31.55 27.83
C SER A 513 9.31 30.58 28.73
N PHE A 514 8.16 31.03 29.24
CA PHE A 514 7.27 30.20 30.06
C PHE A 514 7.02 28.82 29.43
N ASP A 515 6.84 28.78 28.11
CA ASP A 515 6.59 27.55 27.35
C ASP A 515 7.77 26.57 27.43
N ILE A 516 9.01 27.06 27.31
CA ILE A 516 10.21 26.23 27.39
C ILE A 516 10.37 25.66 28.80
N ALA A 517 10.15 26.46 29.84
CA ALA A 517 10.24 25.99 31.22
C ALA A 517 9.15 24.93 31.51
N SER A 518 7.93 25.16 31.03
CA SER A 518 6.82 24.21 31.15
C SER A 518 7.10 22.89 30.40
N ASP A 519 7.66 22.95 29.20
CA ASP A 519 8.03 21.78 28.39
C ASP A 519 9.19 20.98 29.02
N ALA A 520 10.21 21.69 29.53
CA ALA A 520 11.30 21.09 30.28
C ALA A 520 10.80 20.41 31.57
N PHE A 521 9.86 21.02 32.28
CA PHE A 521 9.25 20.43 33.47
C PHE A 521 8.46 19.17 33.11
N SER A 522 7.70 19.20 32.02
CA SER A 522 6.97 18.01 31.53
C SER A 522 7.92 16.85 31.23
N THR A 523 9.08 17.15 30.67
CA THR A 523 10.13 16.14 30.40
C THR A 523 10.74 15.59 31.70
N LEU A 524 11.02 16.46 32.68
CA LEU A 524 11.50 16.04 34.00
C LEU A 524 10.47 15.17 34.74
N ARG A 525 9.19 15.55 34.71
CA ARG A 525 8.11 14.77 35.32
C ARG A 525 8.03 13.38 34.68
N ASP A 526 8.01 13.30 33.35
CA ASP A 526 7.94 12.02 32.64
C ASP A 526 9.16 11.13 32.96
N LEU A 527 10.35 11.72 33.06
CA LEU A 527 11.57 11.01 33.48
C LEU A 527 11.45 10.37 34.87
N LEU A 528 10.79 11.05 35.82
CA LEU A 528 10.72 10.63 37.22
C LEU A 528 9.52 9.75 37.56
N THR A 529 8.50 9.71 36.70
CA THR A 529 7.21 9.05 37.04
C THR A 529 6.83 7.92 36.10
N ARG A 530 7.43 7.83 34.90
CA ARG A 530 7.06 6.81 33.91
C ARG A 530 7.55 5.41 34.28
N HIS A 531 8.84 5.28 34.58
CA HIS A 531 9.49 3.99 34.87
C HIS A 531 9.77 3.88 36.38
N ARG A 532 8.71 3.60 37.15
CA ARG A 532 8.69 3.77 38.62
C ARG A 532 9.81 3.02 39.34
N CYS A 533 10.05 1.75 39.00
CA CYS A 533 11.11 0.93 39.66
C CYS A 533 12.53 1.46 39.36
N MET A 534 12.78 1.86 38.12
CA MET A 534 14.05 2.48 37.71
C MET A 534 14.26 3.80 38.44
N CYS A 535 13.22 4.63 38.53
CA CYS A 535 13.26 5.93 39.18
C CYS A 535 13.49 5.80 40.69
N ALA A 536 12.82 4.86 41.35
CA ALA A 536 13.03 4.57 42.78
C ALA A 536 14.50 4.23 43.07
N THR A 537 15.07 3.31 42.30
CA THR A 537 16.50 2.95 42.39
C THR A 537 17.41 4.17 42.20
N PHE A 538 17.11 5.00 41.18
CA PHE A 538 17.89 6.22 40.91
C PHE A 538 17.81 7.23 42.06
N LEU A 539 16.60 7.49 42.57
CA LEU A 539 16.34 8.46 43.64
C LEU A 539 17.01 8.03 44.95
N ASP A 540 16.97 6.74 45.28
CA ASP A 540 17.62 6.22 46.47
C ASP A 540 19.16 6.37 46.40
N GLN A 541 19.75 5.96 45.27
CA GLN A 541 21.20 6.04 45.04
C GLN A 541 21.73 7.49 44.98
N ASN A 542 20.94 8.42 44.42
CA ASN A 542 21.35 9.81 44.19
C ASN A 542 20.64 10.80 45.10
N TYR A 543 20.07 10.32 46.20
CA TYR A 543 19.13 11.05 47.06
C TYR A 543 19.62 12.47 47.42
N LYS A 544 20.84 12.59 47.96
CA LYS A 544 21.39 13.88 48.44
C LYS A 544 21.52 14.89 47.31
N GLU A 545 22.11 14.51 46.18
CA GLU A 545 22.31 15.40 45.03
C GLU A 545 20.98 15.78 44.39
N PHE A 546 20.09 14.79 44.23
CA PHE A 546 18.77 15.00 43.64
C PHE A 546 17.94 15.98 44.47
N PHE A 547 17.71 15.71 45.76
CA PHE A 547 16.85 16.56 46.58
C PHE A 547 17.48 17.92 46.90
N CYS A 548 18.81 18.04 46.93
CA CYS A 548 19.48 19.34 46.99
C CYS A 548 19.10 20.23 45.78
N ASN A 549 19.04 19.65 44.57
CA ASN A 549 18.63 20.39 43.38
C ASN A 549 17.11 20.54 43.26
N TYR A 550 16.34 19.55 43.71
CA TYR A 550 14.89 19.58 43.71
C TYR A 550 14.32 20.63 44.67
N ASN A 551 14.91 20.75 45.87
CA ASN A 551 14.50 21.75 46.86
C ASN A 551 14.67 23.19 46.35
N LYS A 552 15.60 23.45 45.42
CA LYS A 552 15.72 24.75 44.74
C LYS A 552 14.48 25.07 43.89
N LEU A 553 13.85 24.06 43.28
CA LEU A 553 12.61 24.22 42.51
C LEU A 553 11.42 24.58 43.42
N LEU A 554 11.36 24.00 44.62
CA LEU A 554 10.35 24.33 45.64
C LEU A 554 10.50 25.76 46.18
N CYS A 555 11.69 26.35 46.02
CA CYS A 555 11.98 27.74 46.35
C CYS A 555 11.99 28.67 45.12
N SER A 556 11.63 28.18 43.93
CA SER A 556 11.70 28.95 42.66
C SER A 556 10.78 30.17 42.70
N GLU A 557 11.21 31.34 42.23
CA GLU A 557 10.35 32.54 42.12
C GLU A 557 9.21 32.37 41.10
N ASN A 558 9.35 31.41 40.16
CA ASN A 558 8.31 31.10 39.19
C ASN A 558 7.18 30.30 39.86
N TYR A 559 6.00 30.91 39.97
CA TYR A 559 4.80 30.30 40.55
C TYR A 559 4.50 28.90 39.98
N VAL A 560 4.54 28.74 38.66
CA VAL A 560 4.20 27.48 38.00
C VAL A 560 5.24 26.42 38.30
N THR A 561 6.54 26.74 38.16
CA THR A 561 7.63 25.81 38.52
C THR A 561 7.50 25.37 39.98
N ARG A 562 7.30 26.32 40.90
CA ARG A 562 7.16 26.04 42.33
C ARG A 562 5.99 25.11 42.62
N ARG A 563 4.80 25.46 42.11
CA ARG A 563 3.58 24.68 42.33
C ARG A 563 3.68 23.29 41.72
N GLN A 564 4.13 23.17 40.47
CA GLN A 564 4.21 21.87 39.79
C GLN A 564 5.29 20.98 40.41
N SER A 565 6.41 21.55 40.86
CA SER A 565 7.43 20.79 41.61
C SER A 565 6.89 20.28 42.95
N LEU A 566 6.09 21.08 43.65
CA LEU A 566 5.49 20.64 44.91
C LEU A 566 4.45 19.52 44.69
N LYS A 567 3.64 19.63 43.64
CA LYS A 567 2.72 18.57 43.23
C LYS A 567 3.46 17.27 42.88
N LEU A 568 4.51 17.37 42.05
CA LEU A 568 5.33 16.23 41.66
C LEU A 568 6.07 15.61 42.86
N LEU A 569 6.50 16.41 43.84
CA LEU A 569 7.06 15.88 45.09
C LEU A 569 6.04 14.99 45.80
N GLY A 570 4.79 15.43 45.91
CA GLY A 570 3.70 14.62 46.48
C GLY A 570 3.52 13.31 45.71
N GLU A 571 3.50 13.36 44.37
CA GLU A 571 3.42 12.17 43.51
C GLU A 571 4.60 11.20 43.74
N ILE A 572 5.83 11.72 43.87
CA ILE A 572 7.03 10.92 44.12
C ILE A 572 6.95 10.24 45.49
N LEU A 573 6.64 11.00 46.54
CA LEU A 573 6.64 10.50 47.91
C LEU A 573 5.51 9.49 48.17
N LEU A 574 4.36 9.64 47.50
CA LEU A 574 3.21 8.75 47.67
C LEU A 574 3.26 7.51 46.77
N ASP A 575 4.23 7.38 45.87
CA ASP A 575 4.40 6.15 45.08
C ASP A 575 5.02 5.05 45.95
N ARG A 576 4.36 3.88 45.99
CA ARG A 576 4.80 2.71 46.75
C ARG A 576 6.22 2.24 46.44
N GLN A 577 6.71 2.45 45.21
CA GLN A 577 8.07 2.07 44.82
C GLN A 577 9.12 2.98 45.46
N ASN A 578 8.74 4.19 45.86
CA ASN A 578 9.61 5.18 46.50
C ASN A 578 9.51 5.14 48.03
N PHE A 579 9.08 4.01 48.63
CA PHE A 579 8.88 3.93 50.08
C PHE A 579 10.13 4.33 50.88
N ASP A 580 11.31 3.82 50.52
CA ASP A 580 12.56 4.14 51.23
C ASP A 580 12.95 5.61 51.06
N VAL A 581 12.78 6.14 49.83
CA VAL A 581 12.99 7.56 49.51
C VAL A 581 12.05 8.45 50.32
N MET A 582 10.77 8.07 50.41
CA MET A 582 9.77 8.77 51.20
C MET A 582 10.14 8.76 52.68
N MET A 583 10.46 7.60 53.24
CA MET A 583 10.85 7.47 54.64
C MET A 583 12.09 8.30 54.97
N ARG A 584 13.05 8.41 54.05
CA ARG A 584 14.22 9.28 54.22
C ARG A 584 13.84 10.76 54.16
N TYR A 585 12.96 11.15 53.24
CA TYR A 585 12.52 12.54 53.08
C TYR A 585 11.73 13.08 54.27
N ILE A 586 10.80 12.27 54.79
CA ILE A 586 9.92 12.70 55.89
C ILE A 586 10.57 12.69 57.27
N ASN A 587 11.79 12.17 57.37
CA ASN A 587 12.59 12.18 58.60
C ASN A 587 13.62 13.33 58.64
N GLU A 588 13.77 14.11 57.56
CA GLU A 588 14.65 15.28 57.55
C GLU A 588 13.94 16.55 58.05
N ALA A 589 14.42 17.12 59.16
CA ALA A 589 13.83 18.31 59.78
C ALA A 589 13.74 19.53 58.86
N GLU A 590 14.73 19.73 57.99
CA GLU A 590 14.74 20.84 57.02
C GLU A 590 13.64 20.70 55.96
N ASN A 591 13.30 19.47 55.55
CA ASN A 591 12.20 19.22 54.63
C ASN A 591 10.86 19.54 55.32
N LEU A 592 10.66 19.13 56.58
CA LEU A 592 9.45 19.49 57.32
C LEU A 592 9.29 21.01 57.44
N LYS A 593 10.36 21.73 57.81
CA LYS A 593 10.34 23.21 57.91
C LYS A 593 10.02 23.86 56.57
N LEU A 594 10.61 23.36 55.47
CA LEU A 594 10.33 23.84 54.13
C LEU A 594 8.83 23.71 53.79
N ILE A 595 8.25 22.53 54.01
CA ILE A 595 6.83 22.28 53.73
C ILE A 595 5.92 23.11 54.64
N MET A 596 6.26 23.26 55.93
CA MET A 596 5.51 24.12 56.87
C MET A 596 5.54 25.60 56.44
N ASN A 597 6.64 26.07 55.86
CA ASN A 597 6.70 27.42 55.29
C ASN A 597 5.83 27.53 54.03
N LEU A 598 5.82 26.51 53.17
CA LEU A 598 4.98 26.47 51.97
C LEU A 598 3.47 26.43 52.29
N LEU A 599 3.06 25.85 53.43
CA LEU A 599 1.68 25.95 53.94
C LEU A 599 1.26 27.39 54.25
N ARG A 600 2.21 28.30 54.46
CA ARG A 600 1.97 29.71 54.79
C ARG A 600 2.18 30.65 53.60
N GLU A 601 2.44 30.12 52.42
CA GLU A 601 2.64 30.92 51.20
C GLU A 601 1.41 31.75 50.84
N LYS A 602 1.60 32.84 50.09
CA LYS A 602 0.48 33.72 49.68
C LYS A 602 -0.53 33.01 48.77
N SER A 603 -0.07 32.04 47.98
CA SER A 603 -0.92 31.33 47.02
C SER A 603 -1.63 30.13 47.65
N ARG A 604 -2.96 30.18 47.69
CA ARG A 604 -3.81 29.07 48.16
C ARG A 604 -3.53 27.76 47.41
N SER A 605 -3.21 27.82 46.12
CA SER A 605 -2.89 26.61 45.36
C SER A 605 -1.57 25.98 45.81
N ILE A 606 -0.54 26.77 46.12
CA ILE A 606 0.73 26.23 46.66
C ILE A 606 0.50 25.62 48.05
N GLN A 607 -0.26 26.31 48.90
CA GLN A 607 -0.63 25.80 50.22
C GLN A 607 -1.33 24.43 50.12
N PHE A 608 -2.21 24.27 49.14
CA PHE A 608 -2.95 23.03 48.92
C PHE A 608 -2.03 21.87 48.51
N GLU A 609 -1.10 22.10 47.57
CA GLU A 609 -0.10 21.05 47.24
C GLU A 609 0.84 20.77 48.44
N ALA A 610 1.18 21.79 49.25
CA ALA A 610 1.98 21.63 50.46
C ALA A 610 1.28 20.76 51.51
N PHE A 611 -0.04 20.86 51.62
CA PHE A 611 -0.86 20.02 52.50
C PHE A 611 -0.70 18.53 52.16
N HIS A 612 -0.71 18.16 50.88
CA HIS A 612 -0.55 16.76 50.46
C HIS A 612 0.82 16.17 50.80
N VAL A 613 1.88 17.00 50.86
CA VAL A 613 3.19 16.56 51.34
C VAL A 613 3.25 16.56 52.87
N PHE A 614 2.73 17.60 53.51
CA PHE A 614 2.73 17.73 54.97
C PHE A 614 2.00 16.60 55.67
N LYS A 615 0.85 16.14 55.12
CA LYS A 615 0.10 15.03 55.71
C LYS A 615 0.92 13.75 55.81
N VAL A 616 1.90 13.54 54.93
CA VAL A 616 2.77 12.35 54.96
C VAL A 616 3.70 12.39 56.17
N PHE A 617 4.23 13.56 56.54
CA PHE A 617 5.02 13.72 57.76
C PHE A 617 4.21 13.39 59.01
N VAL A 618 2.95 13.84 59.06
CA VAL A 618 2.07 13.61 60.21
C VAL A 618 1.57 12.17 60.27
N ALA A 619 1.24 11.57 59.13
CA ALA A 619 0.75 10.19 59.07
C ALA A 619 1.83 9.14 59.35
N ASN A 620 3.12 9.49 59.31
CA ASN A 620 4.21 8.55 59.59
C ASN A 620 4.10 7.99 61.03
N PRO A 621 3.92 6.69 61.25
CA PRO A 621 3.88 6.11 62.60
C PRO A 621 5.26 6.04 63.27
N LYS A 622 6.35 6.05 62.49
CA LYS A 622 7.74 5.96 62.95
C LYS A 622 8.46 7.28 62.75
N LYS A 623 7.93 8.36 63.35
CA LYS A 623 8.54 9.70 63.25
C LYS A 623 9.88 9.72 63.97
N GLU A 624 10.91 10.25 63.32
CA GLU A 624 12.16 10.56 64.02
C GLU A 624 11.91 11.60 65.13
N ARG A 625 12.66 11.49 66.24
CA ARG A 625 12.45 12.34 67.44
C ARG A 625 12.37 13.83 67.10
N ILE A 626 13.29 14.33 66.27
CA ILE A 626 13.33 15.74 65.89
C ILE A 626 12.07 16.19 65.12
N ILE A 627 11.49 15.31 64.30
CA ILE A 627 10.25 15.57 63.56
C ILE A 627 9.07 15.66 64.53
N ALA A 628 8.98 14.70 65.44
CA ALA A 628 7.91 14.67 66.44
C ALA A 628 8.00 15.87 67.41
N GLU A 629 9.22 16.29 67.82
CA GLU A 629 9.44 17.51 68.60
C GLU A 629 8.96 18.77 67.88
N ILE A 630 9.31 18.95 66.59
CA ILE A 630 8.88 20.11 65.79
C ILE A 630 7.35 20.15 65.68
N LEU A 631 6.70 19.01 65.41
CA LEU A 631 5.24 18.94 65.29
C LEU A 631 4.56 19.24 66.64
N TYR A 632 5.07 18.67 67.74
CA TYR A 632 4.52 18.90 69.08
C TYR A 632 4.65 20.37 69.53
N ILE A 633 5.83 20.99 69.35
CA ILE A 633 6.05 22.42 69.67
C ILE A 633 5.07 23.33 68.91
N ASN A 634 4.67 22.93 67.71
CA ASN A 634 3.75 23.70 66.87
C ASN A 634 2.30 23.19 66.91
N LYS A 635 1.97 22.19 67.74
CA LYS A 635 0.68 21.49 67.78
C LYS A 635 -0.52 22.43 67.83
N ASP A 636 -0.58 23.32 68.83
CA ASP A 636 -1.72 24.23 69.01
C ASP A 636 -1.87 25.24 67.86
N LYS A 637 -0.76 25.64 67.24
CA LYS A 637 -0.76 26.55 66.09
C LYS A 637 -1.22 25.81 64.83
N LEU A 638 -0.74 24.59 64.61
CA LEU A 638 -1.12 23.73 63.48
C LEU A 638 -2.59 23.34 63.54
N SER A 639 -3.09 22.92 64.71
CA SER A 639 -4.50 22.57 64.89
C SER A 639 -5.42 23.77 64.60
N ARG A 640 -5.11 24.95 65.14
CA ARG A 640 -5.86 26.19 64.83
C ARG A 640 -5.76 26.59 63.35
N PHE A 641 -4.59 26.45 62.74
CA PHE A 641 -4.37 26.74 61.33
C PHE A 641 -5.23 25.83 60.44
N PHE A 642 -5.15 24.52 60.64
CA PHE A 642 -5.89 23.56 59.81
C PHE A 642 -7.40 23.68 60.00
N ASN A 643 -7.92 23.94 61.21
CA ASN A 643 -9.36 24.19 61.39
C ASN A 643 -9.93 25.30 60.47
N ARG A 644 -9.11 26.27 60.04
CA ARG A 644 -9.49 27.35 59.11
C ARG A 644 -8.96 27.19 57.69
N PHE A 645 -8.20 26.12 57.43
CA PHE A 645 -7.47 25.94 56.18
C PHE A 645 -8.39 25.54 55.03
N GLN A 646 -8.64 26.46 54.10
CA GLN A 646 -9.38 26.23 52.84
C GLN A 646 -10.75 25.55 53.00
N ASN A 647 -11.55 25.96 54.00
CA ASN A 647 -12.89 25.40 54.28
C ASN A 647 -13.90 25.60 53.15
N ASP A 648 -13.62 26.49 52.20
CA ASP A 648 -14.40 26.73 50.99
C ASP A 648 -14.40 25.54 50.02
N ARG A 649 -13.45 24.59 50.12
CA ARG A 649 -13.38 23.35 49.31
C ARG A 649 -14.30 22.25 49.85
N THR A 650 -15.59 22.55 49.99
CA THR A 650 -16.59 21.61 50.54
C THR A 650 -16.99 20.51 49.57
N ASP A 651 -16.68 20.67 48.29
CA ASP A 651 -16.93 19.73 47.18
C ASP A 651 -15.89 18.60 47.07
N ASP A 652 -14.70 18.79 47.64
CA ASP A 652 -13.63 17.79 47.68
C ASP A 652 -13.73 16.96 48.97
N GLN A 653 -14.59 15.93 48.93
CA GLN A 653 -14.86 15.06 50.08
C GLN A 653 -13.57 14.39 50.61
N GLN A 654 -12.68 13.97 49.70
CA GLN A 654 -11.40 13.37 50.07
C GLN A 654 -10.53 14.36 50.87
N PHE A 655 -10.44 15.61 50.41
CA PHE A 655 -9.71 16.64 51.15
C PHE A 655 -10.30 16.90 52.54
N VAL A 656 -11.63 16.97 52.66
CA VAL A 656 -12.30 17.20 53.96
C VAL A 656 -11.97 16.08 54.96
N GLU A 657 -12.02 14.82 54.51
CA GLU A 657 -11.69 13.65 55.32
C GLU A 657 -10.20 13.60 55.70
N GLU A 658 -9.30 13.78 54.73
CA GLU A 658 -7.85 13.81 54.97
C GLU A 658 -7.45 14.91 55.94
N LYS A 659 -8.11 16.07 55.85
CA LYS A 659 -7.89 17.21 56.74
C LYS A 659 -8.39 16.93 58.14
N ALA A 660 -9.58 16.34 58.30
CA ALA A 660 -10.12 15.96 59.60
C ALA A 660 -9.19 14.95 60.29
N PHE A 661 -8.75 13.93 59.55
CA PHE A 661 -7.78 12.94 60.02
C PHE A 661 -6.44 13.59 60.42
N LEU A 662 -5.93 14.53 59.62
CA LEU A 662 -4.71 15.28 59.95
C LEU A 662 -4.84 16.07 61.26
N ILE A 663 -5.97 16.75 61.45
CA ILE A 663 -6.24 17.53 62.67
C ILE A 663 -6.30 16.60 63.88
N GLN A 664 -6.98 15.46 63.75
CA GLN A 664 -7.03 14.44 64.79
C GLN A 664 -5.63 13.94 65.16
N GLN A 665 -4.84 13.52 64.17
CA GLN A 665 -3.45 13.07 64.38
C GLN A 665 -2.59 14.12 65.09
N ILE A 666 -2.75 15.41 64.76
CA ILE A 666 -2.02 16.50 65.43
C ILE A 666 -2.49 16.66 66.88
N ASN A 667 -3.80 16.62 67.12
CA ASN A 667 -4.37 16.74 68.47
C ASN A 667 -4.00 15.56 69.38
N ASP A 668 -3.81 14.38 68.82
CA ASP A 668 -3.43 13.16 69.53
C ASP A 668 -1.92 13.07 69.81
N MET A 669 -1.10 14.03 69.34
CA MET A 669 0.35 14.02 69.62
C MET A 669 0.65 14.26 71.11
N GLU A 670 1.39 13.33 71.70
CA GLU A 670 1.85 13.40 73.09
C GLU A 670 3.24 14.04 73.22
N ARG A 671 3.55 14.52 74.42
CA ARG A 671 4.85 15.11 74.74
C ARG A 671 5.92 14.02 74.73
N ILE A 672 7.03 14.28 74.05
CA ILE A 672 8.19 13.38 74.07
C ILE A 672 8.96 13.67 75.35
N ASP A 673 8.74 12.85 76.38
CA ASP A 673 9.50 12.95 77.62
C ASP A 673 10.92 12.39 77.43
N ALA A 674 11.90 13.06 78.03
CA ALA A 674 13.33 12.84 77.80
C ALA A 674 13.90 11.54 78.38
N THR A 675 13.07 10.56 78.72
CA THR A 675 13.48 9.35 79.44
C THR A 675 13.02 8.09 78.71
N HIS A 676 13.60 7.80 77.55
CA HIS A 676 13.80 6.42 77.07
C HIS A 676 14.96 6.41 76.08
N SER A 677 16.17 6.37 76.63
CA SER A 677 17.31 5.72 75.99
C SER A 677 17.02 4.22 75.90
N ASP A 678 17.32 3.64 74.74
CA ASP A 678 17.60 2.22 74.51
C ASP A 678 16.57 1.20 75.01
N SER A 679 15.67 0.79 74.12
CA SER A 679 15.19 -0.60 74.02
C SER A 679 14.28 -0.78 72.80
N CYS A 680 14.85 -1.11 71.65
CA CYS A 680 14.76 -2.43 71.03
C CYS A 680 15.44 -2.44 69.67
#